data_AF-A0A1V4KPD1-F1
#
_entry.id   AF-A0A1V4KPD1-F1
#
_cell.length_a   1.000
_cell.length_b   1.000
_cell.length_c   1.000
_cell.angle_alpha   90.00
_cell.angle_beta   90.00
_cell.angle_gamma   90.00
#
_symmetry.space_group_name_H-M   'P 1'
#
loop_
_entity.id
_entity.type
_entity.pdbx_description
1 polymer ?
#
loop_
_entity_poly.entity_id
_entity_poly.type
_entity_poly.pdbx_seq_one_letter_code
_entity_poly.pdbx_strand_id
1 'polypeptide(L)'
;MEAALAAGAEPPVPPETVRRWLRAEGADPAAPAEEQLGLAWRLLRRAETRLGELERRRAEEMRDVESYVGHVRQLTEERDALTTEYEKENERLRLELARLRLQREVQLEEVEEMLEQEGLSEIARSNASEQIAYLLVERTALLEKLEVAERPAPRGRADGLCAAQDEFDPVHQTLEDQLQQQPGSPQLPAETTSKSYREELAREQASRARCERDLDEAAQRLLVAQEEIRRLLDELDAQREEQSKRGFASCPALRAPESGEPALSGRPERDSAELREAMEHNSKLDKEILALRARVQTLDLERKAFLDLVEQLKEEICEYQKGEKPALPLPAPAEAEEVAASSLQSQGTKDEGRVEGDHVSDQEDRYQSSETLHKRCREAIENMEGRNAQLLHKLQKLEPEHEGLVGRSEELESALGETPMQTKQKEQLKSEVEGLCWKVTSLETELLEVPKNKSEMSGEGQAAAGAQEMQEMLESCQETIEKLGSQLGERRERRKQLASELELLREDLKAEKKVLGSQSPSDQRLQQQEDKMQQLRQDLRRVQNLCSSAERELRYEREKNVDLQKQNFLLQQECSKVKAELKQARAKLSDTKETCSSLSAQWEKSQQKVKELEQELLRCSQANKLQSSLQEKLAQEKSKVGEAQKKISKLQQKLKDSQQQLLLAEARVADKKLLEEELKEARENEARVQQELHEEQLKRKLLEQQVEELQQQLRHSQETEASLAKMHVELQAKTLRVLEDERKPAPSEHLQCQKENQKLSEQLSLLKEENKALYEEGVRLLNQKDLYIRLAQKG
;
A
#
# COMPACT_ATOMS: atom_id res chain seq x y z
N MET A 1 12.31 -67.93 -13.37
CA MET A 1 13.71 -67.52 -13.10
C MET A 1 14.75 -68.34 -13.86
N GLU A 2 14.40 -69.05 -14.95
CA GLU A 2 15.40 -69.80 -15.75
C GLU A 2 15.65 -69.21 -17.16
N ALA A 3 14.89 -68.21 -17.60
CA ALA A 3 15.04 -67.62 -18.94
C ALA A 3 16.01 -66.42 -19.02
N ALA A 4 16.51 -65.91 -17.88
CA ALA A 4 17.38 -64.72 -17.85
C ALA A 4 18.89 -65.03 -17.83
N LEU A 5 19.29 -66.31 -17.71
CA LEU A 5 20.70 -66.69 -17.59
C LEU A 5 21.40 -67.02 -18.92
N ALA A 6 20.70 -67.00 -20.05
CA ALA A 6 21.23 -67.49 -21.32
C ALA A 6 21.65 -66.43 -22.36
N ALA A 7 21.47 -65.12 -22.09
CA ALA A 7 21.52 -64.10 -23.14
C ALA A 7 22.71 -63.11 -23.06
N GLY A 8 23.79 -63.41 -22.34
CA GLY A 8 24.84 -62.41 -22.03
C GLY A 8 26.28 -62.90 -22.15
N ALA A 9 26.61 -63.84 -23.03
CA ALA A 9 28.01 -64.18 -23.30
C ALA A 9 28.53 -63.27 -24.43
N GLU A 10 29.20 -62.17 -24.07
CA GLU A 10 30.01 -61.42 -25.03
C GLU A 10 31.01 -62.37 -25.72
N PRO A 11 31.26 -62.20 -27.04
CA PRO A 11 32.21 -63.04 -27.74
C PRO A 11 33.60 -62.95 -27.08
N PRO A 12 34.33 -64.07 -26.91
CA PRO A 12 35.62 -64.06 -26.25
C PRO A 12 36.57 -63.10 -26.99
N VAL A 13 37.14 -62.16 -26.23
CA VAL A 13 38.08 -61.17 -26.77
C VAL A 13 39.22 -61.91 -27.48
N PRO A 14 39.54 -61.58 -28.76
CA PRO A 14 40.58 -62.26 -29.50
C PRO A 14 41.92 -62.24 -28.74
N PRO A 15 42.66 -63.37 -28.72
CA PRO A 15 43.88 -63.49 -27.92
C PRO A 15 44.97 -62.50 -28.36
N GLU A 16 44.96 -62.07 -29.62
CA GLU A 16 45.88 -61.03 -30.12
C GLU A 16 45.60 -59.65 -29.52
N THR A 17 44.33 -59.33 -29.29
CA THR A 17 43.91 -58.08 -28.64
C THR A 17 44.39 -58.04 -27.19
N VAL A 18 44.26 -59.16 -26.47
CA VAL A 18 44.77 -59.29 -25.10
C VAL A 18 46.29 -59.15 -25.07
N ARG A 19 47.01 -59.78 -26.00
CA ARG A 19 48.49 -59.64 -26.11
C ARG A 19 48.92 -58.23 -26.48
N ARG A 20 48.14 -57.51 -27.29
CA ARG A 20 48.40 -56.10 -27.64
C ARG A 20 48.18 -55.19 -26.43
N TRP A 21 47.12 -55.42 -25.67
CA TRP A 21 46.81 -54.66 -24.47
C TRP A 21 47.85 -54.89 -23.37
N LEU A 22 48.24 -56.14 -23.12
CA LEU A 22 49.30 -56.46 -22.14
C LEU A 22 50.64 -55.81 -22.51
N ARG A 23 51.00 -55.76 -23.80
CA ARG A 23 52.19 -55.04 -24.27
C ARG A 23 52.09 -53.52 -24.02
N ALA A 24 50.91 -52.92 -24.21
CA ALA A 24 50.69 -51.51 -23.93
C ALA A 24 50.83 -51.19 -22.42
N GLU A 25 50.47 -52.14 -21.57
CA GLU A 25 50.63 -52.07 -20.10
C GLU A 25 52.03 -52.51 -19.62
N GLY A 26 52.98 -52.72 -20.54
CA GLY A 26 54.39 -52.97 -20.23
C GLY A 26 54.82 -54.44 -20.12
N ALA A 27 54.03 -55.39 -20.62
CA ALA A 27 54.42 -56.81 -20.66
C ALA A 27 55.54 -57.07 -21.68
N ASP A 28 56.62 -57.72 -21.27
CA ASP A 28 57.67 -58.19 -22.17
C ASP A 28 57.16 -59.38 -23.00
N PRO A 29 57.16 -59.30 -24.35
CA PRO A 29 56.75 -60.41 -25.22
C PRO A 29 57.63 -61.66 -25.12
N ALA A 30 58.86 -61.54 -24.60
CA ALA A 30 59.78 -62.66 -24.37
C ALA A 30 59.65 -63.30 -22.97
N ALA A 31 58.86 -62.70 -22.07
CA ALA A 31 58.64 -63.23 -20.73
C ALA A 31 57.83 -64.55 -20.76
N PRO A 32 58.09 -65.48 -19.82
CA PRO A 32 57.34 -66.73 -19.71
C PRO A 32 55.84 -66.46 -19.47
N ALA A 33 54.99 -67.39 -19.92
CA ALA A 33 53.54 -67.24 -19.87
C ALA A 33 53.00 -66.98 -18.46
N GLU A 34 53.66 -67.50 -17.43
CA GLU A 34 53.31 -67.29 -16.01
C GLU A 34 53.44 -65.83 -15.58
N GLU A 35 54.48 -65.12 -16.03
CA GLU A 35 54.68 -63.71 -15.72
C GLU A 35 53.68 -62.81 -16.45
N GLN A 36 53.37 -63.14 -17.70
CA GLN A 36 52.34 -62.44 -18.48
C GLN A 36 50.93 -62.63 -17.89
N LEU A 37 50.59 -63.85 -17.44
CA LEU A 37 49.36 -64.14 -16.73
C LEU A 37 49.31 -63.44 -15.36
N GLY A 38 50.42 -63.39 -14.63
CA GLY A 38 50.53 -62.68 -13.36
C GLY A 38 50.36 -61.15 -13.49
N LEU A 39 50.83 -60.56 -14.59
CA LEU A 39 50.55 -59.16 -14.92
C LEU A 39 49.09 -58.94 -15.31
N ALA A 40 48.53 -59.78 -16.19
CA ALA A 40 47.13 -59.72 -16.59
C ALA A 40 46.18 -59.81 -15.39
N TRP A 41 46.45 -60.73 -14.47
CA TRP A 41 45.67 -60.89 -13.24
C TRP A 41 45.73 -59.65 -12.34
N ARG A 42 46.90 -59.02 -12.19
CA ARG A 42 47.04 -57.78 -11.41
C ARG A 42 46.28 -56.62 -12.04
N LEU A 43 46.29 -56.51 -13.37
CA LEU A 43 45.55 -55.46 -14.08
C LEU A 43 44.04 -55.71 -14.00
N LEU A 44 43.58 -56.95 -14.15
CA LEU A 44 42.18 -57.32 -13.96
C LEU A 44 41.71 -56.97 -12.55
N ARG A 45 42.49 -57.34 -11.52
CA ARG A 45 42.18 -56.96 -10.14
C ARG A 45 42.09 -55.45 -9.93
N ARG A 46 42.99 -54.67 -10.53
CA ARG A 46 42.93 -53.20 -10.49
C ARG A 46 41.71 -52.63 -11.22
N ALA A 47 41.32 -53.23 -12.35
CA ALA A 47 40.13 -52.84 -13.09
C ALA A 47 38.85 -53.17 -12.32
N GLU A 48 38.76 -54.36 -11.72
CA GLU A 48 37.67 -54.77 -10.84
C GLU A 48 37.52 -53.82 -9.64
N THR A 49 38.64 -53.45 -8.99
CA THR A 49 38.58 -52.50 -7.87
C THR A 49 38.10 -51.12 -8.32
N ARG A 50 38.58 -50.61 -9.46
CA ARG A 50 38.16 -49.32 -10.01
C ARG A 50 36.69 -49.32 -10.45
N LEU A 51 36.24 -50.41 -11.06
CA LEU A 51 34.84 -50.57 -11.44
C LEU A 51 33.94 -50.58 -10.19
N GLY A 52 34.32 -51.35 -9.16
CA GLY A 52 33.59 -51.34 -7.89
C GLY A 52 33.60 -50.00 -7.17
N GLU A 53 34.67 -49.19 -7.32
CA GLU A 53 34.70 -47.80 -6.85
C GLU A 53 33.75 -46.88 -7.62
N LEU A 54 33.70 -46.99 -8.96
CA LEU A 54 32.78 -46.23 -9.80
C LEU A 54 31.32 -46.63 -9.54
N GLU A 55 31.04 -47.91 -9.35
CA GLU A 55 29.70 -48.39 -8.99
C GLU A 55 29.26 -47.89 -7.61
N ARG A 56 30.17 -47.88 -6.63
CA ARG A 56 29.89 -47.27 -5.32
C ARG A 56 29.61 -45.77 -5.43
N ARG A 57 30.44 -45.03 -6.18
CA ARG A 57 30.22 -43.60 -6.42
C ARG A 57 28.88 -43.34 -7.11
N ARG A 58 28.55 -44.11 -8.15
CA ARG A 58 27.25 -44.01 -8.82
C ARG A 58 26.10 -44.31 -7.86
N ALA A 59 26.23 -45.30 -6.99
CA ALA A 59 25.21 -45.60 -5.99
C ALA A 59 25.10 -44.51 -4.91
N GLU A 60 26.21 -43.86 -4.54
CA GLU A 60 26.22 -42.68 -3.67
C GLU A 60 25.50 -41.50 -4.33
N GLU A 61 25.87 -41.16 -5.57
CA GLU A 61 25.24 -40.10 -6.34
C GLU A 61 23.73 -40.33 -6.52
N MET A 62 23.31 -41.57 -6.80
CA MET A 62 21.89 -41.92 -6.89
C MET A 62 21.17 -41.73 -5.55
N ARG A 63 21.78 -42.10 -4.43
CA ARG A 63 21.21 -41.85 -3.08
C ARG A 63 21.09 -40.35 -2.79
N ASP A 64 22.08 -39.56 -3.20
CA ASP A 64 22.03 -38.11 -3.02
C ASP A 64 20.91 -37.50 -3.87
N VAL A 65 20.75 -37.92 -5.13
CA VAL A 65 19.64 -37.50 -5.99
C VAL A 65 18.29 -37.91 -5.40
N GLU A 66 18.15 -39.14 -4.90
CA GLU A 66 16.94 -39.60 -4.22
C GLU A 66 16.62 -38.76 -2.98
N SER A 67 17.64 -38.38 -2.21
CA SER A 67 17.51 -37.47 -1.06
C SER A 67 17.04 -36.08 -1.48
N TYR A 68 17.64 -35.50 -2.52
CA TYR A 68 17.22 -34.20 -3.06
C TYR A 68 15.80 -34.23 -3.61
N VAL A 69 15.43 -35.27 -4.35
CA VAL A 69 14.06 -35.47 -4.85
C VAL A 69 13.08 -35.62 -3.69
N GLY A 70 13.46 -36.34 -2.63
CA GLY A 70 12.69 -36.44 -1.40
C GLY A 70 12.44 -35.08 -0.75
N HIS A 71 13.48 -34.26 -0.63
CA HIS A 71 13.35 -32.91 -0.09
C HIS A 71 12.45 -32.01 -0.94
N VAL A 72 12.58 -32.05 -2.28
CA VAL A 72 11.71 -31.29 -3.20
C VAL A 72 10.25 -31.73 -3.07
N ARG A 73 9.98 -33.04 -2.94
CA ARG A 73 8.64 -33.57 -2.71
C ARG A 73 8.06 -33.05 -1.40
N GLN A 74 8.83 -33.12 -0.31
CA GLN A 74 8.41 -32.60 0.99
C GLN A 74 8.09 -31.10 0.93
N LEU A 75 8.95 -30.28 0.31
CA LEU A 75 8.68 -28.85 0.12
C LEU A 75 7.41 -28.59 -0.71
N THR A 76 7.14 -29.46 -1.69
CA THR A 76 5.92 -29.37 -2.51
C THR A 76 4.68 -29.71 -1.68
N GLU A 77 4.74 -30.76 -0.88
CA GLU A 77 3.67 -31.15 0.05
C GLU A 77 3.40 -30.06 1.09
N GLU A 78 4.45 -29.44 1.65
CA GLU A 78 4.32 -28.32 2.59
C GLU A 78 3.68 -27.09 1.93
N ARG A 79 4.09 -26.75 0.69
CA ARG A 79 3.47 -25.67 -0.10
C ARG A 79 2.00 -25.95 -0.34
N ASP A 80 1.65 -27.18 -0.72
CA ASP A 80 0.27 -27.55 -1.03
C ASP A 80 -0.59 -27.54 0.24
N ALA A 81 -0.05 -28.03 1.37
CA ALA A 81 -0.71 -27.93 2.67
C ALA A 81 -1.01 -26.47 3.04
N LEU A 82 -0.02 -25.57 2.95
CA LEU A 82 -0.20 -24.14 3.20
C LEU A 82 -1.25 -23.53 2.27
N THR A 83 -1.24 -23.89 0.98
CA THR A 83 -2.22 -23.40 0.01
C THR A 83 -3.64 -23.79 0.43
N THR A 84 -3.85 -25.04 0.84
CA THR A 84 -5.16 -25.49 1.33
C THR A 84 -5.59 -24.81 2.64
N GLU A 85 -4.65 -24.45 3.52
CA GLU A 85 -4.94 -23.68 4.73
C GLU A 85 -5.38 -22.26 4.39
N TYR A 86 -4.69 -21.58 3.47
CA TYR A 86 -5.08 -20.26 2.99
C TYR A 86 -6.45 -20.25 2.30
N GLU A 87 -6.78 -21.30 1.53
CA GLU A 87 -8.10 -21.44 0.91
C GLU A 87 -9.19 -21.56 1.97
N LYS A 88 -9.00 -22.43 2.97
CA LYS A 88 -9.94 -22.59 4.10
C LYS A 88 -10.11 -21.32 4.91
N GLU A 89 -9.03 -20.58 5.18
CA GLU A 89 -9.10 -19.31 5.89
C GLU A 89 -9.85 -18.25 5.07
N ASN A 90 -9.59 -18.17 3.77
CA ASN A 90 -10.33 -17.27 2.87
C ASN A 90 -11.83 -17.61 2.83
N GLU A 91 -12.19 -18.90 2.79
CA GLU A 91 -13.59 -19.32 2.87
C GLU A 91 -14.22 -18.92 4.21
N ARG A 92 -13.51 -19.13 5.33
CA ARG A 92 -13.96 -18.68 6.65
C ARG A 92 -14.21 -17.17 6.68
N LEU A 93 -13.28 -16.37 6.16
CA LEU A 93 -13.41 -14.91 6.10
C LEU A 93 -14.56 -14.47 5.19
N ARG A 94 -14.80 -15.17 4.07
CA ARG A 94 -15.97 -14.90 3.21
C ARG A 94 -17.28 -15.17 3.94
N LEU A 95 -17.36 -16.26 4.70
CA LEU A 95 -18.53 -16.59 5.53
C LEU A 95 -18.74 -15.55 6.64
N GLU A 96 -17.66 -15.10 7.29
CA GLU A 96 -17.71 -14.06 8.33
C GLU A 96 -18.18 -12.71 7.76
N LEU A 97 -17.65 -12.29 6.60
CA LEU A 97 -18.11 -11.10 5.90
C LEU A 97 -19.58 -11.19 5.49
N ALA A 98 -20.03 -12.35 5.02
CA ALA A 98 -21.45 -12.56 4.69
C ALA A 98 -22.33 -12.44 5.94
N ARG A 99 -21.90 -13.01 7.07
CA ARG A 99 -22.60 -12.88 8.35
C ARG A 99 -22.68 -11.44 8.83
N LEU A 100 -21.58 -10.68 8.76
CA LEU A 100 -21.54 -9.27 9.16
C LEU A 100 -22.43 -8.40 8.26
N ARG A 101 -22.50 -8.71 6.97
CA ARG A 101 -23.44 -8.03 6.05
C ARG A 101 -24.88 -8.28 6.45
N LEU A 102 -25.27 -9.52 6.69
CA LEU A 102 -26.63 -9.86 7.13
C LEU A 102 -26.96 -9.18 8.46
N GLN A 103 -26.02 -9.14 9.42
CA GLN A 103 -26.23 -8.41 10.67
C GLN A 103 -26.45 -6.92 10.44
N ARG A 104 -25.70 -6.30 9.53
CA ARG A 104 -25.89 -4.88 9.17
C ARG A 104 -27.23 -4.65 8.45
N GLU A 105 -27.66 -5.56 7.59
CA GLU A 105 -28.96 -5.48 6.92
C GLU A 105 -30.10 -5.54 7.93
N VAL A 106 -30.06 -6.47 8.88
CA VAL A 106 -31.04 -6.54 9.98
C VAL A 106 -31.05 -5.25 10.82
N GLN A 107 -29.88 -4.71 11.16
CA GLN A 107 -29.80 -3.43 11.89
C GLN A 107 -30.37 -2.25 11.10
N LEU A 108 -30.20 -2.25 9.77
CA LEU A 108 -30.78 -1.23 8.91
C LEU A 108 -32.29 -1.37 8.82
N GLU A 109 -32.81 -2.59 8.68
CA GLU A 109 -34.25 -2.88 8.70
C GLU A 109 -34.89 -2.45 10.04
N GLU A 110 -34.23 -2.71 11.18
CA GLU A 110 -34.70 -2.24 12.50
C GLU A 110 -34.78 -0.70 12.57
N VAL A 111 -33.79 0.01 12.02
CA VAL A 111 -33.80 1.49 11.97
C VAL A 111 -34.86 2.00 11.01
N GLU A 112 -35.05 1.35 9.87
CA GLU A 112 -36.11 1.65 8.91
C GLU A 112 -37.49 1.52 9.57
N GLU A 113 -37.76 0.41 10.27
CA GLU A 113 -39.00 0.19 11.01
C GLU A 113 -39.23 1.24 12.11
N MET A 114 -38.20 1.61 12.87
CA MET A 114 -38.31 2.66 13.89
C MET A 114 -38.65 4.02 13.28
N LEU A 115 -38.02 4.39 12.16
CA LEU A 115 -38.32 5.65 11.47
C LEU A 115 -39.73 5.64 10.85
N GLU A 116 -40.18 4.52 10.31
CA GLU A 116 -41.54 4.38 9.80
C GLU A 116 -42.60 4.50 10.93
N GLN A 117 -42.34 3.92 12.11
CA GLN A 117 -43.24 4.01 13.27
C GLN A 117 -43.41 5.45 13.79
N GLU A 118 -42.35 6.27 13.73
CA GLU A 118 -42.36 7.69 14.11
C GLU A 118 -42.90 8.62 13.00
N GLY A 119 -43.41 8.05 11.90
CA GLY A 119 -43.97 8.82 10.78
C GLY A 119 -42.93 9.46 9.86
N LEU A 120 -41.67 9.02 9.92
CA LEU A 120 -40.53 9.49 9.12
C LEU A 120 -40.24 8.57 7.92
N SER A 121 -41.28 8.01 7.30
CA SER A 121 -41.17 7.03 6.19
C SER A 121 -40.40 7.56 4.97
N GLU A 122 -40.40 8.88 4.75
CA GLU A 122 -39.72 9.53 3.63
C GLU A 122 -38.19 9.45 3.72
N ILE A 123 -37.63 9.32 4.94
CA ILE A 123 -36.18 9.19 5.16
C ILE A 123 -35.76 7.78 5.60
N ALA A 124 -36.70 6.89 5.90
CA ALA A 124 -36.40 5.54 6.37
C ALA A 124 -35.43 4.81 5.43
N ARG A 125 -35.70 4.82 4.12
CA ARG A 125 -34.87 4.14 3.10
C ARG A 125 -33.67 4.96 2.62
N SER A 126 -33.44 6.13 3.20
CA SER A 126 -32.31 6.99 2.86
C SER A 126 -31.02 6.47 3.50
N ASN A 127 -29.86 6.90 3.01
CA ASN A 127 -28.61 6.46 3.61
C ASN A 127 -28.47 7.00 5.05
N ALA A 128 -27.68 6.33 5.90
CA ALA A 128 -27.51 6.73 7.30
C ALA A 128 -27.06 8.19 7.47
N SER A 129 -26.25 8.73 6.56
CA SER A 129 -25.84 10.14 6.59
C SER A 129 -27.00 11.12 6.33
N GLU A 130 -27.90 10.78 5.41
CA GLU A 130 -29.10 11.57 5.11
C GLU A 130 -30.12 11.48 6.23
N GLN A 131 -30.33 10.28 6.80
CA GLN A 131 -31.16 10.09 7.99
C GLN A 131 -30.65 10.98 9.14
N ILE A 132 -29.34 10.92 9.44
CA ILE A 132 -28.73 11.75 10.50
C ILE A 132 -28.87 13.24 10.18
N ALA A 133 -28.63 13.67 8.94
CA ALA A 133 -28.75 15.07 8.54
C ALA A 133 -30.18 15.59 8.73
N TYR A 134 -31.18 14.81 8.32
CA TYR A 134 -32.59 15.17 8.50
C TYR A 134 -32.96 15.28 9.98
N LEU A 135 -32.60 14.28 10.80
CA LEU A 135 -32.88 14.28 12.23
C LEU A 135 -32.19 15.44 12.97
N LEU A 136 -31.00 15.85 12.55
CA LEU A 136 -30.31 17.02 13.10
C LEU A 136 -31.05 18.32 12.77
N VAL A 137 -31.53 18.48 11.52
CA VAL A 137 -32.30 19.65 11.11
C VAL A 137 -33.63 19.73 11.85
N GLU A 138 -34.36 18.62 11.92
CA GLU A 138 -35.61 18.55 12.70
C GLU A 138 -35.38 18.88 14.17
N ARG A 139 -34.33 18.33 14.79
CA ARG A 139 -33.95 18.64 16.16
C ARG A 139 -33.71 20.15 16.35
N THR A 140 -33.01 20.81 15.43
CA THR A 140 -32.79 22.26 15.52
C THR A 140 -34.09 23.04 15.37
N ALA A 141 -34.97 22.67 14.43
CA ALA A 141 -36.25 23.33 14.24
C ALA A 141 -37.18 23.17 15.46
N LEU A 142 -37.17 22.00 16.10
CA LEU A 142 -37.93 21.76 17.34
C LEU A 142 -37.36 22.54 18.53
N LEU A 143 -36.03 22.62 18.65
CA LEU A 143 -35.39 23.44 19.68
C LEU A 143 -35.74 24.93 19.51
N GLU A 144 -35.72 25.46 18.29
CA GLU A 144 -36.14 26.83 18.02
C GLU A 144 -37.62 27.07 18.39
N LYS A 145 -38.52 26.12 18.08
CA LYS A 145 -39.94 26.21 18.48
C LYS A 145 -40.11 26.20 20.00
N LEU A 146 -39.35 25.40 20.73
CA LEU A 146 -39.36 25.36 22.19
C LEU A 146 -38.81 26.66 22.80
N GLU A 147 -37.71 27.20 22.27
CA GLU A 147 -37.17 28.48 22.72
C GLU A 147 -38.15 29.65 22.50
N VAL A 148 -38.93 29.61 21.41
CA VAL A 148 -39.99 30.60 21.15
C VAL A 148 -41.18 30.42 22.12
N ALA A 149 -41.53 29.18 22.47
CA ALA A 149 -42.58 28.88 23.45
C ALA A 149 -42.17 29.22 24.90
N GLU A 150 -40.88 29.17 25.22
CA GLU A 150 -40.34 29.50 26.56
C GLU A 150 -40.06 31.00 26.77
N ARG A 151 -40.19 31.86 25.74
CA ARG A 151 -40.06 33.31 25.92
C ARG A 151 -41.23 33.87 26.74
N PRO A 152 -40.99 34.51 27.91
CA PRO A 152 -42.05 35.22 28.61
C PRO A 152 -42.47 36.45 27.78
N ALA A 153 -43.78 36.60 27.54
CA ALA A 153 -44.32 37.78 26.87
C ALA A 153 -43.79 39.08 27.52
N PRO A 154 -43.39 40.10 26.73
CA PRO A 154 -42.85 41.33 27.30
C PRO A 154 -43.93 42.07 28.09
N ARG A 155 -43.68 42.31 29.39
CA ARG A 155 -44.52 43.20 30.21
C ARG A 155 -44.41 44.63 29.69
N GLY A 156 -45.48 45.11 29.04
CA GLY A 156 -45.60 46.50 28.63
C GLY A 156 -47.05 46.90 28.31
N ARG A 157 -47.70 47.56 29.29
CA ARG A 157 -48.98 48.30 29.27
C ARG A 157 -50.27 47.52 29.01
N ALA A 158 -51.05 47.41 30.08
CA ALA A 158 -52.49 47.24 30.03
C ALA A 158 -53.15 48.55 29.53
N ASP A 159 -54.01 48.43 28.52
CA ASP A 159 -55.40 48.90 28.56
C ASP A 159 -56.03 48.78 27.15
N GLY A 160 -57.09 47.98 27.04
CA GLY A 160 -57.94 47.97 25.84
C GLY A 160 -58.46 46.61 25.40
N LEU A 161 -59.47 46.10 26.11
CA LEU A 161 -60.68 45.46 25.54
C LEU A 161 -60.54 44.09 24.82
N CYS A 162 -60.81 43.03 25.58
CA CYS A 162 -61.84 41.99 25.37
C CYS A 162 -62.37 41.70 23.95
N ALA A 163 -61.54 41.40 22.95
CA ALA A 163 -62.05 40.95 21.64
C ALA A 163 -61.26 39.81 20.98
N ALA A 164 -60.56 38.97 21.76
CA ALA A 164 -59.90 37.78 21.22
C ALA A 164 -59.78 36.61 22.22
N GLN A 165 -60.68 36.53 23.20
CA GLN A 165 -60.83 35.33 24.04
C GLN A 165 -61.90 34.35 23.52
N ASP A 166 -62.72 34.76 22.55
CA ASP A 166 -63.82 33.94 22.01
C ASP A 166 -63.41 32.94 20.91
N GLU A 167 -62.13 32.84 20.52
CA GLU A 167 -61.68 31.88 19.49
C GLU A 167 -60.91 30.66 20.02
N PHE A 168 -60.50 30.65 21.29
CA PHE A 168 -59.71 29.54 21.86
C PHE A 168 -60.47 28.62 22.82
N ASP A 169 -61.62 29.05 23.33
CA ASP A 169 -62.47 28.21 24.17
C ASP A 169 -63.10 27.01 23.42
N PRO A 170 -63.49 27.09 22.13
CA PRO A 170 -64.02 25.92 21.43
C PRO A 170 -62.96 24.83 21.21
N VAL A 171 -61.69 25.20 21.03
CA VAL A 171 -60.61 24.26 20.73
C VAL A 171 -60.15 23.54 22.00
N HIS A 172 -60.07 24.25 23.12
CA HIS A 172 -59.78 23.62 24.41
C HIS A 172 -60.90 22.68 24.87
N GLN A 173 -62.16 23.07 24.69
CA GLN A 173 -63.31 22.22 25.01
C GLN A 173 -63.40 20.99 24.08
N THR A 174 -63.11 21.16 22.78
CA THR A 174 -63.11 20.07 21.81
C THR A 174 -61.99 19.05 22.05
N LEU A 175 -60.82 19.50 22.55
CA LEU A 175 -59.73 18.61 22.97
C LEU A 175 -60.06 17.88 24.28
N GLU A 176 -60.73 18.54 25.22
CA GLU A 176 -61.20 17.92 26.47
C GLU A 176 -62.31 16.88 26.22
N ASP A 177 -63.25 17.18 25.33
CA ASP A 177 -64.33 16.28 24.93
C ASP A 177 -63.82 15.08 24.10
N GLN A 178 -62.74 15.25 23.33
CA GLN A 178 -62.06 14.15 22.61
C GLN A 178 -61.27 13.24 23.55
N LEU A 179 -60.76 13.75 24.68
CA LEU A 179 -60.08 12.95 25.70
C LEU A 179 -61.07 12.16 26.58
N GLN A 180 -62.29 12.65 26.77
CA GLN A 180 -63.32 11.95 27.55
C GLN A 180 -64.09 10.86 26.77
N GLN A 181 -64.02 10.86 25.43
CA GLN A 181 -64.73 9.89 24.58
C GLN A 181 -63.91 8.66 24.16
N GLN A 182 -62.68 8.49 24.65
CA GLN A 182 -61.91 7.25 24.47
C GLN A 182 -62.20 6.29 25.63
N PRO A 183 -63.05 5.24 25.46
CA PRO A 183 -63.27 4.27 26.51
C PRO A 183 -62.20 3.17 26.38
N GLY A 184 -61.21 3.22 27.28
CA GLY A 184 -60.49 2.02 27.72
C GLY A 184 -59.00 1.98 27.39
N SER A 185 -58.17 2.44 28.32
CA SER A 185 -56.97 1.72 28.81
C SER A 185 -56.39 2.43 30.04
N PRO A 186 -55.75 1.70 30.98
CA PRO A 186 -55.77 2.05 32.39
C PRO A 186 -54.78 3.16 32.77
N GLN A 187 -55.27 4.08 33.60
CA GLN A 187 -54.51 5.11 34.29
C GLN A 187 -53.32 4.48 35.06
N LEU A 188 -52.10 4.68 34.57
CA LEU A 188 -50.90 4.64 35.41
C LEU A 188 -50.65 6.07 35.92
N PRO A 189 -50.44 6.28 37.24
CA PRO A 189 -50.45 7.62 37.81
C PRO A 189 -49.19 8.38 37.37
N ALA A 190 -49.34 9.66 37.03
CA ALA A 190 -48.26 10.58 36.65
C ALA A 190 -47.07 10.64 37.65
N GLU A 191 -47.25 10.11 38.86
CA GLU A 191 -46.19 9.89 39.84
C GLU A 191 -45.16 8.81 39.41
N THR A 192 -45.55 7.82 38.60
CA THR A 192 -44.67 6.75 38.12
C THR A 192 -43.68 7.25 37.06
N THR A 193 -44.14 8.09 36.13
CA THR A 193 -43.28 8.75 35.14
C THR A 193 -42.33 9.75 35.81
N SER A 194 -42.81 10.59 36.74
CA SER A 194 -41.94 11.52 37.47
C SER A 194 -40.89 10.82 38.36
N LYS A 195 -41.22 9.63 38.90
CA LYS A 195 -40.25 8.76 39.60
C LYS A 195 -39.24 8.13 38.64
N SER A 196 -39.65 7.66 37.46
CA SER A 196 -38.73 7.09 36.47
C SER A 196 -37.68 8.11 36.00
N TYR A 197 -38.09 9.35 35.71
CA TYR A 197 -37.15 10.41 35.33
C TYR A 197 -36.17 10.77 36.45
N ARG A 198 -36.61 10.80 37.71
CA ARG A 198 -35.69 11.01 38.85
C ARG A 198 -34.72 9.87 39.03
N GLU A 199 -35.17 8.63 38.84
CA GLU A 199 -34.29 7.46 38.94
C GLU A 199 -33.29 7.38 37.79
N GLU A 200 -33.69 7.73 36.56
CA GLU A 200 -32.78 7.84 35.42
C GLU A 200 -31.75 8.95 35.61
N LEU A 201 -32.17 10.12 36.09
CA LEU A 201 -31.26 11.21 36.44
C LEU A 201 -30.26 10.79 37.54
N ALA A 202 -30.72 10.03 38.55
CA ALA A 202 -29.85 9.49 39.59
C ALA A 202 -28.87 8.41 39.06
N ARG A 203 -29.32 7.56 38.13
CA ARG A 203 -28.47 6.57 37.44
C ARG A 203 -27.40 7.27 36.60
N GLU A 204 -27.76 8.35 35.91
CA GLU A 204 -26.82 9.11 35.09
C GLU A 204 -25.84 9.94 35.95
N GLN A 205 -26.27 10.48 37.08
CA GLN A 205 -25.35 11.09 38.04
C GLN A 205 -24.37 10.07 38.63
N ALA A 206 -24.85 8.85 38.92
CA ALA A 206 -24.01 7.77 39.41
C ALA A 206 -23.03 7.24 38.36
N SER A 207 -23.39 7.27 37.07
CA SER A 207 -22.47 6.91 35.97
C SER A 207 -21.43 8.00 35.75
N ARG A 208 -21.83 9.28 35.76
CA ARG A 208 -20.88 10.42 35.69
C ARG A 208 -19.88 10.41 36.83
N ALA A 209 -20.32 10.19 38.07
CA ALA A 209 -19.42 10.09 39.23
C ALA A 209 -18.49 8.86 39.21
N ARG A 210 -18.78 7.82 38.41
CA ARG A 210 -17.85 6.72 38.15
C ARG A 210 -16.83 7.13 37.11
N CYS A 211 -17.28 7.69 35.99
CA CYS A 211 -16.39 8.18 34.94
C CYS A 211 -15.43 9.27 35.44
N GLU A 212 -15.88 10.20 36.29
CA GLU A 212 -15.01 11.21 36.91
C GLU A 212 -13.92 10.58 37.77
N ARG A 213 -14.25 9.56 38.57
CA ARG A 213 -13.26 8.82 39.36
C ARG A 213 -12.25 8.07 38.49
N ASP A 214 -12.72 7.45 37.41
CA ASP A 214 -11.85 6.74 36.47
C ASP A 214 -10.91 7.72 35.74
N LEU A 215 -11.40 8.92 35.41
CA LEU A 215 -10.59 10.00 34.84
C LEU A 215 -9.56 10.53 35.84
N ASP A 216 -9.94 10.73 37.10
CA ASP A 216 -9.01 11.16 38.16
C ASP A 216 -7.93 10.10 38.42
N GLU A 217 -8.30 8.81 38.44
CA GLU A 217 -7.34 7.72 38.59
C GLU A 217 -6.40 7.63 37.36
N ALA A 218 -6.94 7.79 36.15
CA ALA A 218 -6.13 7.84 34.93
C ALA A 218 -5.18 9.04 34.93
N ALA A 219 -5.62 10.20 35.42
CA ALA A 219 -4.79 11.40 35.55
C ALA A 219 -3.67 11.19 36.57
N GLN A 220 -3.95 10.55 37.71
CA GLN A 220 -2.92 10.21 38.71
C GLN A 220 -1.90 9.20 38.15
N ARG A 221 -2.36 8.15 37.47
CA ARG A 221 -1.45 7.18 36.82
C ARG A 221 -0.57 7.84 35.76
N LEU A 222 -1.12 8.79 35.00
CA LEU A 222 -0.35 9.56 34.03
C LEU A 222 0.70 10.43 34.70
N LEU A 223 0.37 11.11 35.81
CA LEU A 223 1.34 11.91 36.57
C LEU A 223 2.49 11.05 37.10
N VAL A 224 2.18 9.90 37.69
CA VAL A 224 3.21 8.96 38.17
C VAL A 224 4.09 8.48 37.02
N ALA A 225 3.50 8.14 35.87
CA ALA A 225 4.27 7.75 34.69
C ALA A 225 5.17 8.88 34.17
N GLN A 226 4.70 10.13 34.21
CA GLN A 226 5.49 11.30 33.82
C GLN A 226 6.66 11.55 34.81
N GLU A 227 6.43 11.36 36.11
CA GLU A 227 7.48 11.43 37.13
C GLU A 227 8.52 10.32 36.95
N GLU A 228 8.08 9.10 36.64
CA GLU A 228 8.95 7.96 36.35
C GLU A 228 9.81 8.21 35.09
N ILE A 229 9.20 8.71 34.01
CA ILE A 229 9.91 9.10 32.80
C ILE A 229 10.95 10.17 33.12
N ARG A 230 10.60 11.18 33.94
CA ARG A 230 11.54 12.22 34.32
C ARG A 230 12.69 11.67 35.15
N ARG A 231 12.41 10.78 36.11
CA ARG A 231 13.45 10.10 36.90
C ARG A 231 14.38 9.29 35.99
N LEU A 232 13.85 8.53 35.05
CA LEU A 232 14.64 7.74 34.11
C LEU A 232 15.49 8.61 33.19
N LEU A 233 14.98 9.79 32.79
CA LEU A 233 15.75 10.79 32.05
C LEU A 233 16.90 11.33 32.89
N ASP A 234 16.66 11.71 34.15
CA ASP A 234 17.70 12.17 35.07
C ASP A 234 18.76 11.07 35.33
N GLU A 235 18.35 9.81 35.41
CA GLU A 235 19.24 8.65 35.55
C GLU A 235 20.08 8.40 34.29
N LEU A 236 19.49 8.56 33.11
CA LEU A 236 20.20 8.48 31.82
C LEU A 236 21.20 9.63 31.67
N ASP A 237 20.84 10.84 32.09
CA ASP A 237 21.75 11.99 32.06
C ASP A 237 22.87 11.84 33.09
N ALA A 238 22.58 11.32 34.29
CA ALA A 238 23.61 10.95 35.26
C ALA A 238 24.57 9.88 34.72
N GLN A 239 24.06 8.86 34.02
CA GLN A 239 24.87 7.85 33.35
C GLN A 239 25.70 8.43 32.21
N ARG A 240 25.16 9.36 31.42
CA ARG A 240 25.90 10.08 30.36
C ARG A 240 27.02 10.93 30.95
N GLU A 241 26.77 11.62 32.05
CA GLU A 241 27.79 12.38 32.78
C GLU A 241 28.85 11.45 33.40
N GLU A 242 28.48 10.28 33.91
CA GLU A 242 29.43 9.29 34.41
C GLU A 242 30.25 8.65 33.28
N GLN A 243 29.64 8.39 32.13
CA GLN A 243 30.33 7.93 30.91
C GLN A 243 31.25 9.01 30.35
N SER A 244 30.85 10.28 30.38
CA SER A 244 31.68 11.42 29.99
C SER A 244 32.89 11.56 30.91
N LYS A 245 32.70 11.39 32.24
CA LYS A 245 33.79 11.34 33.23
C LYS A 245 34.73 10.15 33.03
N ARG A 246 34.20 8.96 32.68
CA ARG A 246 35.03 7.78 32.30
C ARG A 246 35.76 7.99 30.97
N GLY A 247 35.14 8.68 30.02
CA GLY A 247 35.75 9.06 28.74
C GLY A 247 36.92 10.03 28.91
N PHE A 248 36.84 10.95 29.88
CA PHE A 248 37.93 11.86 30.22
C PHE A 248 39.05 11.22 31.06
N ALA A 249 38.78 10.08 31.72
CA ALA A 249 39.78 9.36 32.52
C ALA A 249 40.66 8.38 31.72
N SER A 250 40.38 8.17 30.42
CA SER A 250 41.17 7.28 29.56
C SER A 250 42.28 8.03 28.79
N CYS A 251 43.20 8.65 29.53
CA CYS A 251 44.52 9.04 29.02
C CYS A 251 45.58 8.52 30.02
N PRO A 252 46.44 7.55 29.64
CA PRO A 252 47.34 6.93 30.58
C PRO A 252 48.60 7.80 30.74
N ALA A 253 48.80 8.34 31.93
CA ALA A 253 50.13 8.77 32.38
C ALA A 253 50.56 7.88 33.55
N LEU A 254 51.48 6.96 33.22
CA LEU A 254 52.55 6.43 34.08
C LEU A 254 52.15 5.94 35.48
N ARG A 255 51.87 4.63 35.59
CA ARG A 255 52.65 3.66 36.39
C ARG A 255 51.85 2.36 36.56
N ALA A 256 52.49 1.24 36.21
CA ALA A 256 52.15 -0.06 36.78
C ALA A 256 52.41 -0.03 38.32
N PRO A 257 51.70 -0.84 39.12
CA PRO A 257 52.09 -2.24 39.23
C PRO A 257 50.94 -3.26 39.23
N GLU A 258 51.26 -4.40 38.62
CA GLU A 258 50.95 -5.78 38.97
C GLU A 258 49.86 -6.06 40.04
N SER A 259 48.83 -6.82 39.67
CA SER A 259 48.50 -8.15 40.24
C SER A 259 47.08 -8.61 39.86
N GLY A 260 46.95 -9.88 39.43
CA GLY A 260 45.69 -10.63 39.56
C GLY A 260 44.99 -11.09 38.26
N GLU A 261 45.28 -12.34 37.88
CA GLU A 261 44.40 -13.31 37.18
C GLU A 261 44.16 -13.23 35.65
N PRO A 262 44.67 -14.22 34.86
CA PRO A 262 44.51 -14.29 33.41
C PRO A 262 43.38 -15.26 32.99
N ALA A 263 42.15 -15.05 33.47
CA ALA A 263 41.02 -15.90 33.08
C ALA A 263 39.77 -15.16 32.58
N LEU A 264 39.69 -13.83 32.77
CA LEU A 264 38.53 -13.03 32.34
C LEU A 264 38.89 -11.86 31.41
N SER A 265 40.16 -11.70 31.02
CA SER A 265 40.60 -10.60 30.13
C SER A 265 40.31 -10.83 28.64
N GLY A 266 40.07 -12.06 28.19
CA GLY A 266 39.88 -12.35 26.76
C GLY A 266 38.45 -12.12 26.24
N ARG A 267 37.44 -12.09 27.10
CA ARG A 267 36.03 -11.98 26.67
C ARG A 267 35.65 -10.55 26.21
N PRO A 268 36.02 -9.48 26.93
CA PRO A 268 35.72 -8.11 26.48
C PRO A 268 36.49 -7.72 25.20
N GLU A 269 37.70 -8.25 25.02
CA GLU A 269 38.51 -8.00 23.82
C GLU A 269 37.95 -8.74 22.60
N ARG A 270 37.38 -9.94 22.78
CA ARG A 270 36.72 -10.68 21.71
C ARG A 270 35.37 -10.07 21.34
N ASP A 271 34.55 -9.72 22.34
CA ASP A 271 33.26 -9.07 22.13
C ASP A 271 33.44 -7.68 21.46
N SER A 272 34.51 -6.96 21.79
CA SER A 272 34.84 -5.67 21.14
C SER A 272 35.48 -5.82 19.75
N ALA A 273 36.15 -6.92 19.45
CA ALA A 273 36.62 -7.25 18.11
C ALA A 273 35.45 -7.66 17.20
N GLU A 274 34.56 -8.52 17.67
CA GLU A 274 33.34 -8.95 16.97
C GLU A 274 32.42 -7.75 16.68
N LEU A 275 32.24 -6.84 17.64
CA LEU A 275 31.49 -5.60 17.43
C LEU A 275 32.14 -4.70 16.38
N ARG A 276 33.48 -4.60 16.37
CA ARG A 276 34.22 -3.80 15.38
C ARG A 276 34.08 -4.39 13.98
N GLU A 277 34.18 -5.71 13.84
CA GLU A 277 33.95 -6.42 12.57
C GLU A 277 32.51 -6.24 12.08
N ALA A 278 31.52 -6.31 12.97
CA ALA A 278 30.12 -6.05 12.63
C ALA A 278 29.89 -4.59 12.19
N MET A 279 30.53 -3.62 12.83
CA MET A 279 30.47 -2.21 12.43
C MET A 279 31.13 -1.98 11.07
N GLU A 280 32.27 -2.61 10.80
CA GLU A 280 32.92 -2.53 9.49
C GLU A 280 32.09 -3.19 8.39
N HIS A 281 31.45 -4.33 8.69
CA HIS A 281 30.52 -4.98 7.77
C HIS A 281 29.30 -4.11 7.46
N ASN A 282 28.66 -3.52 8.49
CA ASN A 282 27.56 -2.59 8.29
C ASN A 282 28.00 -1.34 7.51
N SER A 283 29.18 -0.80 7.77
CA SER A 283 29.72 0.32 6.99
C SER A 283 29.97 -0.05 5.52
N LYS A 284 30.34 -1.30 5.22
CA LYS A 284 30.46 -1.80 3.84
C LYS A 284 29.09 -1.93 3.17
N LEU A 285 28.12 -2.52 3.86
CA LEU A 285 26.74 -2.63 3.38
C LEU A 285 26.11 -1.26 3.13
N ASP A 286 26.33 -0.27 3.99
CA ASP A 286 25.82 1.09 3.80
C ASP A 286 26.39 1.74 2.53
N LYS A 287 27.69 1.53 2.25
CA LYS A 287 28.31 1.99 1.00
C LYS A 287 27.74 1.29 -0.22
N GLU A 288 27.49 -0.02 -0.14
CA GLU A 288 26.84 -0.78 -1.22
C GLU A 288 25.40 -0.32 -1.46
N ILE A 289 24.62 -0.09 -0.39
CA ILE A 289 23.26 0.44 -0.47
C ILE A 289 23.27 1.82 -1.14
N LEU A 290 24.21 2.70 -0.79
CA LEU A 290 24.35 4.01 -1.44
C LEU A 290 24.73 3.89 -2.92
N ALA A 291 25.66 2.99 -3.26
CA ALA A 291 26.06 2.73 -4.65
C ALA A 291 24.91 2.16 -5.47
N LEU A 292 24.14 1.21 -4.91
CA LEU A 292 22.95 0.64 -5.54
C LEU A 292 21.86 1.70 -5.74
N ARG A 293 21.61 2.55 -4.74
CA ARG A 293 20.66 3.68 -4.87
C ARG A 293 21.07 4.65 -5.98
N ALA A 294 22.36 5.00 -6.06
CA ALA A 294 22.88 5.84 -7.13
C ALA A 294 22.72 5.17 -8.50
N ARG A 295 23.00 3.87 -8.61
CA ARG A 295 22.82 3.12 -9.85
C ARG A 295 21.35 3.05 -10.29
N VAL A 296 20.43 2.82 -9.36
CA VAL A 296 18.98 2.83 -9.63
C VAL A 296 18.55 4.21 -10.13
N GLN A 297 19.01 5.30 -9.51
CA GLN A 297 18.73 6.65 -9.99
C GLN A 297 19.24 6.89 -11.41
N THR A 298 20.44 6.41 -11.75
CA THR A 298 20.96 6.49 -13.13
C THR A 298 20.11 5.69 -14.10
N LEU A 299 19.74 4.45 -13.76
CA LEU A 299 18.88 3.61 -14.59
C LEU A 299 17.49 4.22 -14.77
N ASP A 300 16.94 4.89 -13.75
CA ASP A 300 15.67 5.61 -13.85
C ASP A 300 15.77 6.82 -14.78
N LEU A 301 16.89 7.53 -14.78
CA LEU A 301 17.15 8.62 -15.74
C LEU A 301 17.31 8.09 -17.17
N GLU A 302 18.04 7.00 -17.37
CA GLU A 302 18.14 6.32 -18.67
C GLU A 302 16.77 5.85 -19.15
N ARG A 303 15.97 5.23 -18.28
CA ARG A 303 14.60 4.81 -18.58
C ARG A 303 13.71 5.99 -18.99
N LYS A 304 13.80 7.13 -18.30
CA LYS A 304 13.06 8.35 -18.67
C LYS A 304 13.49 8.84 -20.06
N ALA A 305 14.79 8.93 -20.32
CA ALA A 305 15.29 9.32 -21.63
C ALA A 305 14.81 8.39 -22.76
N PHE A 306 14.74 7.07 -22.51
CA PHE A 306 14.17 6.13 -23.48
C PHE A 306 12.66 6.32 -23.67
N LEU A 307 11.91 6.61 -22.61
CA LEU A 307 10.48 6.90 -22.72
C LEU A 307 10.23 8.17 -23.52
N ASP A 308 10.99 9.24 -23.25
CA ASP A 308 10.90 10.49 -24.00
C ASP A 308 11.22 10.29 -25.49
N LEU A 309 12.25 9.48 -25.81
CA LEU A 309 12.58 9.12 -27.19
C LEU A 309 11.47 8.30 -27.86
N VAL A 310 10.85 7.36 -27.13
CA VAL A 310 9.72 6.58 -27.64
C VAL A 310 8.50 7.48 -27.88
N GLU A 311 8.26 8.47 -27.03
CA GLU A 311 7.20 9.47 -27.25
C GLU A 311 7.47 10.33 -28.48
N GLN A 312 8.70 10.82 -28.65
CA GLN A 312 9.12 11.54 -29.87
C GLN A 312 8.94 10.68 -31.12
N LEU A 313 9.37 9.42 -31.09
CA LEU A 313 9.18 8.49 -32.21
C LEU A 313 7.70 8.21 -32.48
N LYS A 314 6.86 8.12 -31.45
CA LYS A 314 5.41 7.99 -31.63
C LYS A 314 4.79 9.24 -32.26
N GLU A 315 5.24 10.43 -31.86
CA GLU A 315 4.81 11.70 -32.43
C GLU A 315 5.22 11.79 -33.91
N GLU A 316 6.48 11.46 -34.24
CA GLU A 316 6.96 11.39 -35.62
C GLU A 316 6.16 10.38 -36.44
N ILE A 317 5.96 9.15 -35.95
CA ILE A 317 5.13 8.13 -36.63
C ILE A 317 3.70 8.63 -36.82
N CYS A 318 3.13 9.36 -35.85
CA CYS A 318 1.80 9.94 -35.98
C CYS A 318 1.75 11.07 -37.02
N GLU A 319 2.80 11.87 -37.15
CA GLU A 319 2.91 12.88 -38.22
C GLU A 319 3.06 12.24 -39.60
N TYR A 320 3.86 11.19 -39.73
CA TYR A 320 3.95 10.39 -40.96
C TYR A 320 2.60 9.72 -41.32
N GLN A 321 1.89 9.18 -40.34
CA GLN A 321 0.54 8.59 -40.54
C GLN A 321 -0.54 9.63 -40.83
N LYS A 322 -0.36 10.90 -40.44
CA LYS A 322 -1.23 12.01 -40.84
C LYS A 322 -0.90 12.52 -42.25
N GLY A 323 0.33 12.33 -42.72
CA GLY A 323 0.74 12.57 -44.11
C GLY A 323 0.17 11.55 -45.11
N GLU A 324 -0.26 10.38 -44.65
CA GLU A 324 -0.93 9.35 -45.46
C GLU A 324 -2.26 8.91 -44.85
N LYS A 325 -3.38 9.53 -45.28
CA LYS A 325 -4.73 8.94 -45.37
C LYS A 325 -5.77 9.96 -45.89
N PRO A 326 -6.92 9.54 -46.49
CA PRO A 326 -7.15 8.40 -47.39
C PRO A 326 -8.07 8.74 -48.59
N ALA A 327 -7.85 8.11 -49.75
CA ALA A 327 -8.85 8.05 -50.82
C ALA A 327 -9.70 6.77 -50.68
N LEU A 328 -10.93 6.94 -50.17
CA LEU A 328 -12.21 6.27 -50.50
C LEU A 328 -12.35 4.71 -50.47
N PRO A 329 -13.60 4.21 -50.31
CA PRO A 329 -13.92 2.89 -49.78
C PRO A 329 -13.92 1.77 -50.83
N LEU A 330 -13.68 0.55 -50.33
CA LEU A 330 -13.87 -0.72 -51.02
C LEU A 330 -15.21 -0.84 -51.74
N PRO A 331 -15.22 -1.38 -52.97
CA PRO A 331 -16.20 -2.37 -53.38
C PRO A 331 -15.55 -3.76 -53.51
N ALA A 332 -16.37 -4.78 -53.27
CA ALA A 332 -16.06 -6.21 -53.24
C ALA A 332 -15.44 -6.75 -54.56
N PRO A 333 -14.76 -7.92 -54.53
CA PRO A 333 -14.09 -8.46 -55.70
C PRO A 333 -15.09 -9.17 -56.61
N ALA A 334 -15.05 -8.84 -57.90
CA ALA A 334 -15.46 -9.74 -58.96
C ALA A 334 -14.27 -9.87 -59.93
N GLU A 335 -14.00 -11.12 -60.28
CA GLU A 335 -12.89 -11.60 -61.09
C GLU A 335 -12.87 -11.01 -62.50
N ALA A 336 -11.65 -10.81 -63.03
CA ALA A 336 -11.20 -11.15 -64.39
C ALA A 336 -10.23 -10.09 -64.97
N GLU A 337 -9.12 -10.59 -65.53
CA GLU A 337 -8.37 -10.02 -66.67
C GLU A 337 -7.75 -8.61 -66.48
N GLU A 338 -6.65 -8.17 -67.09
CA GLU A 338 -5.69 -8.61 -68.09
C GLU A 338 -4.61 -7.48 -68.12
N VAL A 339 -3.32 -7.84 -68.24
CA VAL A 339 -2.19 -7.18 -68.96
C VAL A 339 -1.91 -5.64 -68.88
N ALA A 340 -0.60 -5.33 -68.96
CA ALA A 340 0.10 -4.08 -69.36
C ALA A 340 0.40 -3.08 -68.22
N ALA A 341 1.66 -2.84 -67.84
CA ALA A 341 2.82 -2.26 -68.54
C ALA A 341 2.87 -0.72 -68.54
N SER A 342 4.06 -0.21 -68.15
CA SER A 342 4.65 1.12 -68.40
C SER A 342 4.17 2.27 -67.49
N SER A 343 5.02 2.82 -66.61
CA SER A 343 6.12 3.78 -66.86
C SER A 343 5.64 5.17 -67.27
N LEU A 344 5.91 6.20 -66.44
CA LEU A 344 6.50 7.48 -66.88
C LEU A 344 6.74 8.50 -65.73
N GLN A 345 7.81 9.26 -65.94
CA GLN A 345 8.35 10.43 -65.23
C GLN A 345 7.44 11.67 -65.18
N SER A 346 7.70 12.55 -64.20
CA SER A 346 7.76 14.02 -64.35
C SER A 346 8.28 14.61 -63.01
N GLN A 347 9.48 15.16 -62.85
CA GLN A 347 10.10 16.38 -63.41
C GLN A 347 9.41 17.70 -63.02
N GLY A 348 9.98 18.34 -61.99
CA GLY A 348 10.36 19.77 -61.94
C GLY A 348 9.30 20.83 -61.59
N THR A 349 9.63 21.70 -60.63
CA THR A 349 9.77 23.17 -60.82
C THR A 349 10.40 23.81 -59.57
N LYS A 350 11.31 24.76 -59.81
CA LYS A 350 12.01 25.60 -58.84
C LYS A 350 11.13 26.80 -58.43
N ASP A 351 11.32 27.32 -57.22
CA ASP A 351 11.21 28.76 -56.98
C ASP A 351 12.22 29.21 -55.91
N GLU A 352 12.88 30.34 -56.16
CA GLU A 352 13.99 30.90 -55.39
C GLU A 352 13.51 31.84 -54.28
N GLY A 353 14.15 31.77 -53.12
CA GLY A 353 14.02 32.73 -52.03
C GLY A 353 15.30 32.82 -51.20
N ARG A 354 16.15 33.77 -51.56
CA ARG A 354 17.48 34.06 -51.03
C ARG A 354 17.46 34.59 -49.58
N VAL A 355 18.16 33.93 -48.65
CA VAL A 355 18.85 34.56 -47.50
C VAL A 355 20.16 33.81 -47.28
N GLU A 356 21.27 34.54 -47.33
CA GLU A 356 22.63 34.07 -47.06
C GLU A 356 22.83 33.78 -45.55
N GLY A 357 23.53 32.68 -45.26
CA GLY A 357 24.04 32.33 -43.94
C GLY A 357 24.81 31.02 -44.03
N ASP A 358 26.14 31.13 -44.07
CA ASP A 358 27.12 30.04 -44.06
C ASP A 358 26.72 28.89 -43.13
N HIS A 359 26.70 27.65 -43.65
CA HIS A 359 26.99 26.37 -42.97
C HIS A 359 26.66 25.19 -43.92
N VAL A 360 27.48 24.97 -44.95
CA VAL A 360 27.32 23.80 -45.85
C VAL A 360 28.60 22.96 -45.82
N SER A 361 28.70 22.07 -44.83
CA SER A 361 29.53 20.88 -44.93
C SER A 361 29.09 19.78 -43.94
N ASP A 362 28.47 20.13 -42.81
CA ASP A 362 28.07 19.14 -41.78
C ASP A 362 26.69 18.49 -42.02
N GLN A 363 25.87 19.05 -42.91
CA GLN A 363 24.51 18.56 -43.15
C GLN A 363 24.52 17.27 -44.01
N GLU A 364 25.35 17.18 -45.05
CA GLU A 364 25.35 16.04 -45.97
C GLU A 364 25.89 14.74 -45.31
N ASP A 365 26.91 14.83 -44.46
CA ASP A 365 27.43 13.68 -43.69
C ASP A 365 26.42 13.16 -42.66
N ARG A 366 25.62 14.05 -42.06
CA ARG A 366 24.57 13.66 -41.11
C ARG A 366 23.41 12.93 -41.81
N TYR A 367 23.05 13.33 -43.02
CA TYR A 367 22.00 12.65 -43.81
C TYR A 367 22.45 11.27 -44.30
N GLN A 368 23.69 11.11 -44.77
CA GLN A 368 24.21 9.81 -45.18
C GLN A 368 24.40 8.85 -43.98
N SER A 369 24.86 9.36 -42.84
CA SER A 369 24.95 8.58 -41.59
C SER A 369 23.57 8.13 -41.12
N SER A 370 22.55 9.00 -41.18
CA SER A 370 21.17 8.66 -40.85
C SER A 370 20.59 7.59 -41.79
N GLU A 371 20.83 7.71 -43.09
CA GLU A 371 20.34 6.75 -44.09
C GLU A 371 20.99 5.36 -43.92
N THR A 372 22.30 5.31 -43.63
CA THR A 372 22.99 4.04 -43.34
C THR A 372 22.53 3.40 -42.03
N LEU A 373 22.21 4.20 -41.00
CA LEU A 373 21.64 3.73 -39.75
C LEU A 373 20.22 3.19 -39.95
N HIS A 374 19.37 3.89 -40.69
CA HIS A 374 18.03 3.41 -41.04
C HIS A 374 18.06 2.10 -41.84
N LYS A 375 19.01 1.97 -42.77
CA LYS A 375 19.20 0.72 -43.53
C LYS A 375 19.60 -0.43 -42.61
N ARG A 376 20.52 -0.21 -41.68
CA ARG A 376 20.91 -1.21 -40.65
C ARG A 376 19.76 -1.58 -39.71
N CYS A 377 18.97 -0.59 -39.28
CA CYS A 377 17.80 -0.85 -38.44
C CYS A 377 16.75 -1.67 -39.18
N ARG A 378 16.48 -1.36 -40.46
CA ARG A 378 15.56 -2.12 -41.30
C ARG A 378 16.03 -3.57 -41.49
N GLU A 379 17.30 -3.76 -41.82
CA GLU A 379 17.90 -5.10 -41.93
C GLU A 379 17.85 -5.87 -40.60
N ALA A 380 18.04 -5.20 -39.46
CA ALA A 380 17.93 -5.83 -38.14
C ALA A 380 16.48 -6.26 -37.83
N ILE A 381 15.49 -5.43 -38.18
CA ILE A 381 14.07 -5.76 -38.02
C ILE A 381 13.69 -6.94 -38.91
N GLU A 382 14.04 -6.91 -40.20
CA GLU A 382 13.77 -8.01 -41.13
C GLU A 382 14.44 -9.33 -40.67
N ASN A 383 15.64 -9.25 -40.09
CA ASN A 383 16.32 -10.41 -39.50
C ASN A 383 15.61 -10.93 -38.24
N MET A 384 15.12 -10.04 -37.37
CA MET A 384 14.33 -10.43 -36.19
C MET A 384 12.99 -11.02 -36.58
N GLU A 385 12.30 -10.43 -37.57
CA GLU A 385 11.04 -10.94 -38.12
C GLU A 385 11.24 -12.31 -38.77
N GLY A 386 12.34 -12.51 -39.51
CA GLY A 386 12.72 -13.81 -40.06
C GLY A 386 12.98 -14.87 -38.97
N ARG A 387 13.66 -14.50 -37.87
CA ARG A 387 13.84 -15.39 -36.71
C ARG A 387 12.53 -15.69 -36.00
N ASN A 388 11.67 -14.69 -35.84
CA ASN A 388 10.35 -14.86 -35.23
C ASN A 388 9.46 -15.78 -36.07
N ALA A 389 9.45 -15.62 -37.40
CA ALA A 389 8.74 -16.52 -38.31
C ALA A 389 9.25 -17.96 -38.20
N GLN A 390 10.58 -18.16 -38.07
CA GLN A 390 11.17 -19.48 -37.85
C GLN A 390 10.79 -20.08 -36.49
N LEU A 391 10.75 -19.28 -35.43
CA LEU A 391 10.33 -19.71 -34.09
C LEU A 391 8.84 -20.06 -34.05
N LEU A 392 8.00 -19.25 -34.68
CA LEU A 392 6.56 -19.53 -34.80
C LEU A 392 6.32 -20.84 -35.56
N HIS A 393 7.03 -21.06 -36.67
CA HIS A 393 6.92 -22.32 -37.41
C HIS A 393 7.46 -23.52 -36.61
N LYS A 394 8.45 -23.35 -35.72
CA LYS A 394 8.90 -24.41 -34.80
C LYS A 394 7.86 -24.68 -33.71
N LEU A 395 7.26 -23.66 -33.13
CA LEU A 395 6.19 -23.80 -32.14
C LEU A 395 4.99 -24.54 -32.74
N GLN A 396 4.56 -24.16 -33.94
CA GLN A 396 3.46 -24.80 -34.65
C GLN A 396 3.72 -26.27 -35.00
N LYS A 397 5.00 -26.68 -35.09
CA LYS A 397 5.38 -28.10 -35.26
C LYS A 397 5.39 -28.90 -33.95
N LEU A 398 5.75 -28.24 -32.84
CA LEU A 398 5.80 -28.88 -31.52
C LEU A 398 4.42 -28.96 -30.87
N GLU A 399 3.49 -28.08 -31.27
CA GLU A 399 2.10 -28.06 -30.80
C GLU A 399 1.37 -29.41 -30.99
N PRO A 400 1.32 -30.03 -32.19
CA PRO A 400 0.69 -31.34 -32.37
C PRO A 400 1.44 -32.49 -31.67
N GLU A 401 2.76 -32.37 -31.47
CA GLU A 401 3.53 -33.35 -30.70
C GLU A 401 3.19 -33.29 -29.21
N HIS A 402 2.97 -32.08 -28.69
CA HIS A 402 2.52 -31.84 -27.33
C HIS A 402 1.08 -32.33 -27.13
N GLU A 403 0.16 -31.99 -28.04
CA GLU A 403 -1.21 -32.50 -28.04
C GLU A 403 -1.24 -34.05 -28.08
N GLY A 404 -0.38 -34.66 -28.90
CA GLY A 404 -0.25 -36.13 -28.94
C GLY A 404 0.37 -36.73 -27.67
N LEU A 405 1.23 -36.01 -26.96
CA LEU A 405 1.74 -36.44 -25.65
C LEU A 405 0.69 -36.31 -24.55
N VAL A 406 -0.09 -35.23 -24.56
CA VAL A 406 -1.20 -34.98 -23.64
C VAL A 406 -2.26 -36.06 -23.82
N GLY A 407 -2.67 -36.36 -25.06
CA GLY A 407 -3.61 -37.45 -25.33
C GLY A 407 -3.12 -38.82 -24.84
N ARG A 408 -1.82 -39.14 -25.02
CA ARG A 408 -1.23 -40.36 -24.46
C ARG A 408 -1.22 -40.36 -22.92
N SER A 409 -1.06 -39.19 -22.31
CA SER A 409 -1.12 -39.03 -20.85
C SER A 409 -2.54 -39.26 -20.33
N GLU A 410 -3.54 -38.70 -21.00
CA GLU A 410 -4.96 -38.89 -20.68
C GLU A 410 -5.40 -40.35 -20.87
N GLU A 411 -4.91 -41.02 -21.91
CA GLU A 411 -5.13 -42.46 -22.13
C GLU A 411 -4.49 -43.33 -21.03
N LEU A 412 -3.28 -42.98 -20.59
CA LEU A 412 -2.60 -43.66 -19.47
C LEU A 412 -3.32 -43.41 -18.13
N GLU A 413 -3.79 -42.19 -17.89
CA GLU A 413 -4.59 -41.86 -16.70
C GLU A 413 -5.93 -42.61 -16.70
N SER A 414 -6.59 -42.73 -17.85
CA SER A 414 -7.81 -43.51 -18.01
C SER A 414 -7.56 -45.00 -17.76
N ALA A 415 -6.46 -45.55 -18.31
CA ALA A 415 -6.08 -46.96 -18.10
C ALA A 415 -5.68 -47.26 -16.64
N LEU A 416 -5.11 -46.29 -15.92
CA LEU A 416 -4.78 -46.41 -14.49
C LEU A 416 -6.00 -46.19 -13.58
N GLY A 417 -6.93 -45.31 -13.99
CA GLY A 417 -8.19 -45.04 -13.28
C GLY A 417 -9.20 -46.19 -13.39
N GLU A 418 -9.19 -46.95 -14.49
CA GLU A 418 -10.12 -48.05 -14.76
C GLU A 418 -9.53 -49.45 -14.48
N THR A 419 -8.91 -49.66 -13.31
CA THR A 419 -8.55 -51.02 -12.85
C THR A 419 -9.55 -51.53 -11.77
N PRO A 420 -10.76 -52.02 -12.14
CA PRO A 420 -11.78 -52.48 -11.20
C PRO A 420 -11.38 -53.73 -10.40
N MET A 421 -10.26 -54.37 -10.71
CA MET A 421 -9.71 -55.48 -9.92
C MET A 421 -8.95 -55.00 -8.67
N GLN A 422 -8.27 -53.84 -8.74
CA GLN A 422 -7.53 -53.29 -7.60
C GLN A 422 -8.46 -52.62 -6.59
N THR A 423 -9.54 -51.97 -7.03
CA THR A 423 -10.53 -51.38 -6.13
C THR A 423 -11.31 -52.44 -5.35
N LYS A 424 -11.74 -53.52 -6.01
CA LYS A 424 -12.41 -54.65 -5.35
C LYS A 424 -11.50 -55.41 -4.38
N GLN A 425 -10.23 -55.63 -4.73
CA GLN A 425 -9.25 -56.20 -3.79
C GLN A 425 -8.97 -55.27 -2.62
N LYS A 426 -8.90 -53.96 -2.85
CA LYS A 426 -8.71 -52.96 -1.79
C LYS A 426 -9.92 -52.87 -0.86
N GLU A 427 -11.15 -52.99 -1.37
CA GLU A 427 -12.36 -53.08 -0.56
C GLU A 427 -12.45 -54.39 0.22
N GLN A 428 -12.05 -55.52 -0.36
CA GLN A 428 -11.95 -56.79 0.37
C GLN A 428 -10.94 -56.68 1.51
N LEU A 429 -9.73 -56.18 1.23
CA LEU A 429 -8.71 -55.98 2.27
C LEU A 429 -9.16 -54.97 3.33
N LYS A 430 -9.89 -53.91 2.95
CA LYS A 430 -10.50 -52.99 3.93
C LYS A 430 -11.52 -53.70 4.82
N SER A 431 -12.41 -54.50 4.25
CA SER A 431 -13.41 -55.26 5.02
C SER A 431 -12.77 -56.32 5.93
N GLU A 432 -11.65 -56.93 5.50
CA GLU A 432 -10.87 -57.86 6.32
C GLU A 432 -10.14 -57.13 7.45
N VAL A 433 -9.54 -55.96 7.18
CA VAL A 433 -8.89 -55.14 8.20
C VAL A 433 -9.92 -54.60 9.20
N GLU A 434 -11.09 -54.15 8.75
CA GLU A 434 -12.19 -53.72 9.63
C GLU A 434 -12.68 -54.90 10.48
N GLY A 435 -12.84 -56.08 9.90
CA GLY A 435 -13.21 -57.29 10.63
C GLY A 435 -12.14 -57.73 11.65
N LEU A 436 -10.86 -57.54 11.34
CA LEU A 436 -9.76 -57.78 12.28
C LEU A 436 -9.72 -56.70 13.37
N CYS A 437 -9.94 -55.42 13.04
CA CYS A 437 -10.07 -54.35 14.02
C CYS A 437 -11.22 -54.61 14.99
N TRP A 438 -12.40 -55.01 14.49
CA TRP A 438 -13.52 -55.40 15.35
C TRP A 438 -13.18 -56.59 16.26
N LYS A 439 -12.44 -57.59 15.76
CA LYS A 439 -11.97 -58.72 16.59
C LYS A 439 -10.93 -58.29 17.62
N VAL A 440 -9.99 -57.44 17.25
CA VAL A 440 -8.98 -56.90 18.18
C VAL A 440 -9.68 -56.09 19.26
N THR A 441 -10.61 -55.20 18.92
CA THR A 441 -11.39 -54.44 19.90
C THR A 441 -12.24 -55.35 20.79
N SER A 442 -12.86 -56.40 20.24
CA SER A 442 -13.60 -57.41 21.04
C SER A 442 -12.66 -58.14 22.01
N LEU A 443 -11.51 -58.60 21.54
CA LEU A 443 -10.50 -59.28 22.35
C LEU A 443 -9.86 -58.34 23.37
N GLU A 444 -9.69 -57.06 23.06
CA GLU A 444 -9.23 -56.02 23.99
C GLU A 444 -10.28 -55.75 25.05
N THR A 445 -11.57 -55.69 24.70
CA THR A 445 -12.65 -55.58 25.68
C THR A 445 -12.76 -56.83 26.56
N GLU A 446 -12.57 -58.03 26.00
CA GLU A 446 -12.50 -59.28 26.77
C GLU A 446 -11.26 -59.28 27.69
N LEU A 447 -10.09 -58.82 27.22
CA LEU A 447 -8.89 -58.67 28.06
C LEU A 447 -9.06 -57.62 29.16
N LEU A 448 -9.85 -56.58 28.93
CA LEU A 448 -10.19 -55.53 29.90
C LEU A 448 -11.29 -55.96 30.88
N GLU A 449 -12.12 -56.95 30.54
CA GLU A 449 -13.07 -57.58 31.46
C GLU A 449 -12.45 -58.69 32.32
N VAL A 450 -11.39 -59.35 31.85
CA VAL A 450 -10.61 -60.35 32.64
C VAL A 450 -10.09 -59.81 33.99
N PRO A 451 -9.67 -58.53 34.16
CA PRO A 451 -9.33 -57.99 35.48
C PRO A 451 -10.54 -57.56 36.31
N LYS A 452 -11.68 -57.20 35.70
CA LYS A 452 -12.91 -56.83 36.45
C LYS A 452 -13.66 -58.03 37.03
N ASN A 453 -13.67 -59.17 36.33
CA ASN A 453 -14.23 -60.42 36.85
C ASN A 453 -13.26 -61.19 37.77
N LYS A 454 -12.02 -60.69 37.95
CA LYS A 454 -11.06 -61.20 38.94
C LYS A 454 -10.92 -60.30 40.18
N SER A 455 -11.36 -59.04 40.13
CA SER A 455 -11.25 -58.14 41.28
C SER A 455 -12.32 -58.36 42.37
N GLU A 456 -13.32 -59.22 42.14
CA GLU A 456 -14.25 -59.65 43.19
C GLU A 456 -13.81 -60.93 43.91
N MET A 457 -12.70 -61.57 43.51
CA MET A 457 -12.22 -62.83 44.11
C MET A 457 -10.75 -62.87 44.56
N SER A 458 -10.07 -61.72 44.67
CA SER A 458 -8.67 -61.70 45.14
C SER A 458 -8.44 -60.68 46.26
N GLY A 459 -8.89 -61.03 47.47
CA GLY A 459 -8.16 -60.60 48.66
C GLY A 459 -6.76 -61.23 48.65
N GLU A 460 -5.73 -60.40 48.78
CA GLU A 460 -4.31 -60.55 49.17
C GLU A 460 -3.66 -61.94 49.45
N GLY A 461 -4.13 -63.05 48.87
CA GLY A 461 -3.66 -64.41 49.18
C GLY A 461 -2.87 -65.12 48.07
N GLN A 462 -2.83 -64.62 46.84
CA GLN A 462 -2.39 -65.43 45.69
C GLN A 462 -0.95 -65.18 45.20
N ALA A 463 -0.29 -64.08 45.57
CA ALA A 463 1.15 -63.91 45.31
C ALA A 463 2.02 -64.74 46.28
N ALA A 464 1.53 -64.97 47.50
CA ALA A 464 2.19 -65.82 48.49
C ALA A 464 2.05 -67.32 48.14
N ALA A 465 0.86 -67.75 47.69
CA ALA A 465 0.60 -69.15 47.34
C ALA A 465 1.47 -69.66 46.18
N GLY A 466 1.66 -68.88 45.11
CA GLY A 466 2.51 -69.28 43.98
C GLY A 466 4.01 -69.33 44.32
N ALA A 467 4.46 -68.50 45.26
CA ALA A 467 5.82 -68.59 45.79
C ALA A 467 5.99 -69.80 46.73
N GLN A 468 4.95 -70.13 47.50
CA GLN A 468 4.92 -71.25 48.42
C GLN A 468 4.84 -72.61 47.71
N GLU A 469 4.06 -72.74 46.63
CA GLU A 469 4.02 -73.95 45.80
C GLU A 469 5.37 -74.24 45.12
N MET A 470 6.07 -73.19 44.66
CA MET A 470 7.39 -73.33 44.06
C MET A 470 8.48 -73.64 45.10
N GLN A 471 8.33 -73.11 46.31
CA GLN A 471 9.15 -73.47 47.47
C GLN A 471 8.91 -74.93 47.90
N GLU A 472 7.66 -75.39 47.98
CA GLU A 472 7.29 -76.77 48.30
C GLU A 472 7.76 -77.76 47.21
N MET A 473 7.72 -77.36 45.93
CA MET A 473 8.29 -78.13 44.83
C MET A 473 9.81 -78.25 44.95
N LEU A 474 10.51 -77.18 45.32
CA LEU A 474 11.96 -77.19 45.54
C LEU A 474 12.35 -78.02 46.76
N GLU A 475 11.58 -77.93 47.86
CA GLU A 475 11.77 -78.75 49.06
C GLU A 475 11.49 -80.23 48.77
N SER A 476 10.46 -80.54 47.99
CA SER A 476 10.18 -81.90 47.51
C SER A 476 11.32 -82.44 46.64
N CYS A 477 11.84 -81.61 45.72
CA CYS A 477 13.02 -81.96 44.94
C CYS A 477 14.25 -82.18 45.84
N GLN A 478 14.50 -81.32 46.82
CA GLN A 478 15.59 -81.48 47.79
C GLN A 478 15.45 -82.75 48.61
N GLU A 479 14.27 -83.07 49.13
CA GLU A 479 14.01 -84.31 49.85
C GLU A 479 14.24 -85.55 48.97
N THR A 480 13.85 -85.50 47.68
CA THR A 480 14.12 -86.63 46.78
C THR A 480 15.61 -86.81 46.53
N ILE A 481 16.37 -85.72 46.43
CA ILE A 481 17.83 -85.73 46.30
C ILE A 481 18.48 -86.30 47.56
N GLU A 482 18.02 -85.90 48.75
CA GLU A 482 18.52 -86.43 50.02
C GLU A 482 18.18 -87.91 50.21
N LYS A 483 16.95 -88.34 49.86
CA LYS A 483 16.54 -89.76 49.87
C LYS A 483 17.40 -90.60 48.92
N LEU A 484 17.64 -90.12 47.70
CA LEU A 484 18.55 -90.78 46.75
C LEU A 484 20.00 -90.78 47.23
N GLY A 485 20.46 -89.70 47.86
CA GLY A 485 21.78 -89.60 48.49
C GLY A 485 21.97 -90.64 49.61
N SER A 486 20.96 -90.79 50.46
CA SER A 486 20.91 -91.76 51.56
C SER A 486 20.91 -93.20 51.02
N GLN A 487 20.09 -93.49 50.01
CA GLN A 487 20.06 -94.79 49.34
C GLN A 487 21.40 -95.13 48.65
N LEU A 488 22.08 -94.14 48.07
CA LEU A 488 23.43 -94.33 47.52
C LEU A 488 24.46 -94.57 48.61
N GLY A 489 24.32 -93.90 49.76
CA GLY A 489 25.12 -94.13 50.98
C GLY A 489 24.95 -95.55 51.51
N GLU A 490 23.72 -96.00 51.71
CA GLU A 490 23.43 -97.39 52.11
C GLU A 490 23.94 -98.40 51.08
N ARG A 491 23.78 -98.14 49.78
CA ARG A 491 24.34 -99.01 48.72
C ARG A 491 25.87 -99.01 48.72
N ARG A 492 26.53 -97.95 49.17
CA ARG A 492 28.00 -97.94 49.37
C ARG A 492 28.37 -98.75 50.60
N GLU A 493 27.63 -98.62 51.70
CA GLU A 493 27.89 -99.37 52.93
C GLU A 493 27.62 -100.87 52.77
N ARG A 494 26.53 -101.26 52.09
CA ARG A 494 26.27 -102.65 51.69
C ARG A 494 27.37 -103.20 50.79
N ARG A 495 27.92 -102.39 49.88
CA ARG A 495 29.06 -102.81 49.05
C ARG A 495 30.33 -102.99 49.88
N LYS A 496 30.58 -102.16 50.89
CA LYS A 496 31.70 -102.35 51.83
C LYS A 496 31.49 -103.61 52.69
N GLN A 497 30.29 -103.83 53.22
CA GLN A 497 29.94 -105.02 53.98
C GLN A 497 30.13 -106.28 53.14
N LEU A 498 29.60 -106.31 51.91
CA LEU A 498 29.82 -107.42 50.97
C LEU A 498 31.30 -107.60 50.62
N ALA A 499 32.08 -106.52 50.51
CA ALA A 499 33.52 -106.61 50.29
C ALA A 499 34.24 -107.23 51.50
N SER A 500 33.87 -106.84 52.72
CA SER A 500 34.40 -107.42 53.97
C SER A 500 33.94 -108.87 54.17
N GLU A 501 32.71 -109.22 53.82
CA GLU A 501 32.20 -110.59 53.82
C GLU A 501 32.92 -111.44 52.78
N LEU A 502 33.19 -110.92 51.57
CA LEU A 502 34.00 -111.60 50.57
C LEU A 502 35.46 -111.75 50.99
N GLU A 503 35.99 -110.82 51.79
CA GLU A 503 37.34 -110.90 52.35
C GLU A 503 37.40 -111.93 53.48
N LEU A 504 36.40 -111.96 54.37
CA LEU A 504 36.22 -112.99 55.40
C LEU A 504 36.06 -114.38 54.75
N LEU A 505 35.19 -114.52 53.75
CA LEU A 505 35.02 -115.77 53.00
C LEU A 505 36.28 -116.18 52.24
N ARG A 506 37.12 -115.23 51.80
CA ARG A 506 38.44 -115.53 51.23
C ARG A 506 39.44 -115.99 52.28
N GLU A 507 39.37 -115.47 53.50
CA GLU A 507 40.16 -115.93 54.65
C GLU A 507 39.69 -117.30 55.13
N ASP A 508 38.38 -117.54 55.20
CA ASP A 508 37.77 -118.83 55.50
C ASP A 508 38.11 -119.87 54.43
N LEU A 509 38.04 -119.51 53.14
CA LEU A 509 38.52 -120.38 52.05
C LEU A 509 40.02 -120.62 52.12
N LYS A 510 40.84 -119.67 52.59
CA LYS A 510 42.26 -119.88 52.86
C LYS A 510 42.49 -120.80 54.06
N ALA A 511 41.62 -120.75 55.06
CA ALA A 511 41.64 -121.61 56.25
C ALA A 511 41.17 -123.03 55.92
N GLU A 512 40.09 -123.20 55.16
CA GLU A 512 39.62 -124.49 54.63
C GLU A 512 40.63 -125.12 53.67
N LYS A 513 41.29 -124.33 52.82
CA LYS A 513 42.36 -124.80 51.92
C LYS A 513 43.63 -125.22 52.69
N LYS A 514 43.78 -124.82 53.96
CA LYS A 514 44.79 -125.34 54.90
C LYS A 514 44.34 -126.63 55.62
N VAL A 515 43.04 -126.93 55.68
CA VAL A 515 42.46 -128.08 56.40
C VAL A 515 42.10 -129.26 55.49
N LEU A 516 41.85 -129.05 54.20
CA LEU A 516 41.48 -130.12 53.25
C LEU A 516 42.67 -130.66 52.43
N GLY A 517 43.77 -130.93 53.13
CA GLY A 517 44.93 -131.67 52.61
C GLY A 517 44.85 -133.15 52.95
N SER A 518 43.85 -133.87 52.46
CA SER A 518 43.86 -135.33 52.28
C SER A 518 42.50 -135.82 51.81
N GLN A 519 42.42 -136.34 50.58
CA GLN A 519 41.59 -137.49 50.17
C GLN A 519 41.61 -137.62 48.64
N SER A 520 42.22 -138.71 48.16
CA SER A 520 42.31 -139.08 46.75
C SER A 520 40.93 -139.42 46.19
N PRO A 521 40.52 -138.93 45.01
CA PRO A 521 39.27 -139.32 44.41
C PRO A 521 39.41 -140.51 43.47
N SER A 522 38.47 -141.43 43.57
CA SER A 522 38.12 -142.43 42.56
C SER A 522 37.71 -141.79 41.23
N ASP A 523 37.93 -142.48 40.10
CA ASP A 523 37.85 -141.98 38.72
C ASP A 523 36.58 -141.19 38.33
N GLN A 524 35.44 -141.42 39.00
CA GLN A 524 34.22 -140.63 38.80
C GLN A 524 34.33 -139.17 39.28
N ARG A 525 35.14 -138.91 40.33
CA ARG A 525 35.40 -137.54 40.81
C ARG A 525 36.43 -136.82 39.95
N LEU A 526 37.37 -137.55 39.34
CA LEU A 526 38.32 -136.97 38.37
C LEU A 526 37.58 -136.50 37.12
N GLN A 527 36.66 -137.31 36.58
CA GLN A 527 35.81 -136.90 35.46
C GLN A 527 34.95 -135.66 35.81
N GLN A 528 34.28 -135.66 36.96
CA GLN A 528 33.52 -134.49 37.43
C GLN A 528 34.40 -133.26 37.66
N GLN A 529 35.66 -133.44 38.05
CA GLN A 529 36.62 -132.35 38.26
C GLN A 529 37.15 -131.81 36.93
N GLU A 530 37.34 -132.67 35.93
CA GLU A 530 37.68 -132.28 34.56
C GLU A 530 36.53 -131.54 33.88
N ASP A 531 35.29 -132.02 34.02
CA ASP A 531 34.09 -131.34 33.50
C ASP A 531 33.92 -129.96 34.16
N LYS A 532 34.13 -129.86 35.48
CA LYS A 532 34.17 -128.57 36.19
C LYS A 532 35.30 -127.67 35.71
N MET A 533 36.49 -128.22 35.43
CA MET A 533 37.61 -127.46 34.86
C MET A 533 37.30 -126.96 33.45
N GLN A 534 36.63 -127.77 32.62
CA GLN A 534 36.18 -127.36 31.30
C GLN A 534 35.12 -126.26 31.39
N GLN A 535 34.15 -126.38 32.30
CA GLN A 535 33.14 -125.36 32.57
C GLN A 535 33.78 -124.05 33.04
N LEU A 536 34.71 -124.10 34.01
CA LEU A 536 35.43 -122.92 34.47
C LEU A 536 36.25 -122.25 33.37
N ARG A 537 36.84 -123.02 32.45
CA ARG A 537 37.53 -122.46 31.27
C ARG A 537 36.56 -121.78 30.31
N GLN A 538 35.37 -122.34 30.10
CA GLN A 538 34.32 -121.71 29.28
C GLN A 538 33.79 -120.44 29.95
N ASP A 539 33.54 -120.46 31.25
CA ASP A 539 33.10 -119.31 32.03
C ASP A 539 34.15 -118.20 32.04
N LEU A 540 35.44 -118.55 32.18
CA LEU A 540 36.55 -117.60 32.08
C LEU A 540 36.58 -116.93 30.69
N ARG A 541 36.42 -117.70 29.61
CA ARG A 541 36.34 -117.15 28.24
C ARG A 541 35.12 -116.24 28.07
N ARG A 542 33.98 -116.61 28.64
CA ARG A 542 32.76 -115.79 28.61
C ARG A 542 32.97 -114.47 29.35
N VAL A 543 33.57 -114.51 30.55
CA VAL A 543 33.90 -113.31 31.33
C VAL A 543 34.91 -112.44 30.58
N GLN A 544 35.96 -113.02 30.00
CA GLN A 544 36.93 -112.30 29.17
C GLN A 544 36.26 -111.57 28.00
N ASN A 545 35.37 -112.25 27.26
CA ASN A 545 34.62 -111.64 26.16
C ASN A 545 33.71 -110.50 26.63
N LEU A 546 33.02 -110.66 27.77
CA LEU A 546 32.19 -109.62 28.37
C LEU A 546 33.04 -108.43 28.85
N CYS A 547 34.18 -108.67 29.49
CA CYS A 547 35.12 -107.62 29.87
C CYS A 547 35.63 -106.87 28.64
N SER A 548 36.02 -107.57 27.57
CA SER A 548 36.42 -106.94 26.31
C SER A 548 35.28 -106.14 25.65
N SER A 549 34.01 -106.54 25.81
CA SER A 549 32.85 -105.74 25.35
C SER A 549 32.65 -104.50 26.20
N ALA A 550 32.65 -104.63 27.52
CA ALA A 550 32.52 -103.52 28.46
C ALA A 550 33.67 -102.51 28.30
N GLU A 551 34.90 -102.97 28.01
CA GLU A 551 36.03 -102.09 27.68
C GLU A 551 35.82 -101.32 26.37
N ARG A 552 35.25 -101.94 25.34
CA ARG A 552 34.92 -101.26 24.08
C ARG A 552 33.83 -100.22 24.29
N GLU A 553 32.78 -100.55 25.04
CA GLU A 553 31.71 -99.61 25.40
C GLU A 553 32.23 -98.44 26.26
N LEU A 554 33.10 -98.71 27.23
CA LEU A 554 33.77 -97.66 28.03
C LEU A 554 34.64 -96.74 27.16
N ARG A 555 35.35 -97.29 26.15
CA ARG A 555 36.11 -96.46 25.20
C ARG A 555 35.18 -95.58 24.38
N TYR A 556 34.10 -96.15 23.84
CA TYR A 556 33.09 -95.41 23.09
C TYR A 556 32.46 -94.27 23.92
N GLU A 557 32.07 -94.53 25.17
CA GLU A 557 31.51 -93.49 26.04
C GLU A 557 32.55 -92.43 26.45
N ARG A 558 33.83 -92.80 26.59
CA ARG A 558 34.92 -91.82 26.82
C ARG A 558 35.13 -90.92 25.60
N GLU A 559 35.15 -91.48 24.40
CA GLU A 559 35.27 -90.72 23.15
C GLU A 559 34.07 -89.76 22.99
N LYS A 560 32.85 -90.26 23.21
CA LYS A 560 31.64 -89.44 23.22
C LYS A 560 31.69 -88.33 24.27
N ASN A 561 32.22 -88.59 25.47
CA ASN A 561 32.37 -87.56 26.50
C ASN A 561 33.36 -86.47 26.07
N VAL A 562 34.47 -86.84 25.44
CA VAL A 562 35.43 -85.88 24.88
C VAL A 562 34.78 -85.01 23.80
N ASP A 563 33.95 -85.59 22.93
CA ASP A 563 33.25 -84.81 21.90
C ASP A 563 32.19 -83.87 22.50
N LEU A 564 31.45 -84.32 23.53
CA LEU A 564 30.54 -83.44 24.29
C LEU A 564 31.30 -82.31 24.99
N GLN A 565 32.49 -82.56 25.54
CA GLN A 565 33.34 -81.51 26.13
C GLN A 565 33.76 -80.47 25.09
N LYS A 566 34.16 -80.90 23.88
CA LYS A 566 34.47 -79.98 22.77
C LYS A 566 33.27 -79.13 22.38
N GLN A 567 32.08 -79.74 22.26
CA GLN A 567 30.85 -79.02 21.96
C GLN A 567 30.49 -78.02 23.06
N ASN A 568 30.64 -78.41 24.34
CA ASN A 568 30.37 -77.52 25.46
C ASN A 568 31.33 -76.32 25.47
N PHE A 569 32.61 -76.54 25.16
CA PHE A 569 33.59 -75.46 25.01
C PHE A 569 33.23 -74.50 23.87
N LEU A 570 32.83 -75.02 22.70
CA LEU A 570 32.36 -74.19 21.59
C LEU A 570 31.12 -73.38 21.99
N LEU A 571 30.14 -74.01 22.66
CA LEU A 571 28.96 -73.30 23.16
C LEU A 571 29.32 -72.22 24.18
N GLN A 572 30.27 -72.45 25.07
CA GLN A 572 30.77 -71.42 26.00
C GLN A 572 31.44 -70.27 25.26
N GLN A 573 32.22 -70.56 24.20
CA GLN A 573 32.82 -69.53 23.36
C GLN A 573 31.74 -68.70 22.66
N GLU A 574 30.73 -69.31 22.05
CA GLU A 574 29.62 -68.60 21.41
C GLU A 574 28.79 -67.79 22.42
N CYS A 575 28.51 -68.32 23.61
CA CYS A 575 27.88 -67.58 24.71
C CYS A 575 28.70 -66.34 25.11
N SER A 576 30.03 -66.44 25.11
CA SER A 576 30.90 -65.31 25.41
C SER A 576 30.87 -64.23 24.32
N LYS A 577 30.81 -64.63 23.03
CA LYS A 577 30.68 -63.72 21.88
C LYS A 577 29.35 -62.99 21.90
N VAL A 578 28.24 -63.71 22.04
CA VAL A 578 26.89 -63.13 22.13
C VAL A 578 26.79 -62.17 23.32
N LYS A 579 27.41 -62.50 24.46
CA LYS A 579 27.45 -61.59 25.62
C LYS A 579 28.24 -60.31 25.34
N ALA A 580 29.31 -60.37 24.55
CA ALA A 580 30.06 -59.19 24.14
C ALA A 580 29.27 -58.34 23.14
N GLU A 581 28.65 -58.96 22.14
CA GLU A 581 27.76 -58.30 21.18
C GLU A 581 26.58 -57.62 21.85
N LEU A 582 25.95 -58.27 22.84
CA LEU A 582 24.87 -57.69 23.62
C LEU A 582 25.33 -56.47 24.44
N LYS A 583 26.53 -56.52 25.02
CA LYS A 583 27.12 -55.35 25.70
C LYS A 583 27.38 -54.20 24.72
N GLN A 584 27.91 -54.51 23.53
CA GLN A 584 28.14 -53.52 22.49
C GLN A 584 26.83 -52.90 21.99
N ALA A 585 25.79 -53.71 21.76
CA ALA A 585 24.48 -53.24 21.36
C ALA A 585 23.83 -52.35 22.44
N ARG A 586 23.98 -52.70 23.72
CA ARG A 586 23.52 -51.87 24.84
C ARG A 586 24.25 -50.52 24.91
N ALA A 587 25.57 -50.51 24.69
CA ALA A 587 26.34 -49.25 24.65
C ALA A 587 25.85 -48.36 23.50
N LYS A 588 25.73 -48.91 22.28
CA LYS A 588 25.18 -48.19 21.12
C LYS A 588 23.76 -47.65 21.38
N LEU A 589 22.92 -48.43 22.06
CA LEU A 589 21.58 -47.98 22.43
C LEU A 589 21.62 -46.79 23.41
N SER A 590 22.54 -46.80 24.38
CA SER A 590 22.76 -45.68 25.29
C SER A 590 23.22 -44.42 24.54
N ASP A 591 24.22 -44.56 23.67
CA ASP A 591 24.76 -43.46 22.88
C ASP A 591 23.68 -42.86 21.97
N THR A 592 22.91 -43.71 21.26
CA THR A 592 21.80 -43.24 20.42
C THR A 592 20.74 -42.51 21.24
N LYS A 593 20.39 -42.99 22.44
CA LYS A 593 19.44 -42.32 23.35
C LYS A 593 19.94 -40.95 23.81
N GLU A 594 21.23 -40.81 24.08
CA GLU A 594 21.84 -39.52 24.43
C GLU A 594 21.82 -38.56 23.24
N THR A 595 22.15 -39.05 22.03
CA THR A 595 22.06 -38.22 20.81
C THR A 595 20.63 -37.81 20.49
N CYS A 596 19.63 -38.69 20.66
CA CYS A 596 18.23 -38.36 20.50
C CYS A 596 17.79 -37.29 21.52
N SER A 597 18.17 -37.44 22.80
CA SER A 597 17.88 -36.42 23.82
C SER A 597 18.50 -35.07 23.48
N SER A 598 19.73 -35.06 22.96
CA SER A 598 20.42 -33.83 22.53
C SER A 598 19.72 -33.16 21.34
N LEU A 599 19.35 -33.94 20.33
CA LEU A 599 18.63 -33.45 19.15
C LEU A 599 17.24 -32.94 19.52
N SER A 600 16.51 -33.62 20.40
CA SER A 600 15.22 -33.15 20.91
C SER A 600 15.36 -31.81 21.63
N ALA A 601 16.38 -31.65 22.49
CA ALA A 601 16.64 -30.38 23.16
C ALA A 601 17.05 -29.26 22.19
N GLN A 602 17.76 -29.58 21.11
CA GLN A 602 18.06 -28.62 20.04
C GLN A 602 16.81 -28.23 19.25
N TRP A 603 15.95 -29.19 18.92
CA TRP A 603 14.69 -28.96 18.26
C TRP A 603 13.76 -28.08 19.11
N GLU A 604 13.62 -28.35 20.41
CA GLU A 604 12.86 -27.51 21.34
C GLU A 604 13.38 -26.08 21.40
N LYS A 605 14.71 -25.88 21.44
CA LYS A 605 15.32 -24.55 21.37
C LYS A 605 15.01 -23.83 20.06
N SER A 606 15.07 -24.55 18.93
CA SER A 606 14.72 -23.99 17.62
C SER A 606 13.24 -23.61 17.55
N GLN A 607 12.35 -24.44 18.11
CA GLN A 607 10.92 -24.17 18.18
C GLN A 607 10.62 -22.95 19.06
N GLN A 608 11.34 -22.79 20.17
CA GLN A 608 11.21 -21.61 21.01
C GLN A 608 11.70 -20.35 20.28
N LYS A 609 12.80 -20.44 19.51
CA LYS A 609 13.29 -19.33 18.70
C LYS A 609 12.30 -18.92 17.61
N VAL A 610 11.64 -19.89 16.96
CA VAL A 610 10.57 -19.60 15.99
C VAL A 610 9.43 -18.83 16.65
N LYS A 611 8.96 -19.26 17.83
CA LYS A 611 7.90 -18.55 18.58
C LYS A 611 8.29 -17.13 18.96
N GLU A 612 9.55 -16.89 19.32
CA GLU A 612 10.06 -15.54 19.60
C GLU A 612 10.03 -14.65 18.34
N LEU A 613 10.50 -15.18 17.20
CA LEU A 613 10.50 -14.46 15.92
C LEU A 613 9.09 -14.17 15.43
N GLU A 614 8.14 -15.09 15.62
CA GLU A 614 6.72 -14.86 15.33
C GLU A 614 6.14 -13.71 16.16
N GLN A 615 6.47 -13.63 17.45
CA GLN A 615 6.06 -12.51 18.30
C GLN A 615 6.69 -11.19 17.87
N GLU A 616 7.97 -11.19 17.48
CA GLU A 616 8.64 -10.01 16.94
C GLU A 616 8.01 -9.55 15.63
N LEU A 617 7.70 -10.47 14.72
CA LEU A 617 7.00 -10.17 13.46
C LEU A 617 5.63 -9.54 13.71
N LEU A 618 4.87 -10.08 14.68
CA LEU A 618 3.58 -9.50 15.09
C LEU A 618 3.76 -8.07 15.64
N ARG A 619 4.75 -7.82 16.49
CA ARG A 619 5.06 -6.46 16.98
C ARG A 619 5.44 -5.52 15.84
N CYS A 620 6.28 -5.96 14.90
CA CYS A 620 6.62 -5.18 13.71
C CYS A 620 5.39 -4.87 12.86
N SER A 621 4.47 -5.83 12.67
CA SER A 621 3.23 -5.61 11.92
C SER A 621 2.33 -4.58 12.59
N GLN A 622 2.24 -4.59 13.94
CA GLN A 622 1.48 -3.61 14.71
C GLN A 622 2.12 -2.21 14.61
N ALA A 623 3.45 -2.13 14.72
CA ALA A 623 4.19 -0.88 14.52
C ALA A 623 3.96 -0.30 13.11
N ASN A 624 3.99 -1.14 12.07
CA ASN A 624 3.70 -0.73 10.70
C ASN A 624 2.27 -0.21 10.52
N LYS A 625 1.28 -0.87 11.14
CA LYS A 625 -0.12 -0.41 11.13
C LYS A 625 -0.25 0.98 11.78
N LEU A 626 0.40 1.18 12.93
CA LEU A 626 0.41 2.49 13.61
C LEU A 626 1.12 3.54 12.76
N GLN A 627 2.26 3.21 12.15
CA GLN A 627 3.01 4.10 11.27
C GLN A 627 2.18 4.51 10.05
N SER A 628 1.47 3.57 9.42
CA SER A 628 0.59 3.85 8.28
C SER A 628 -0.56 4.79 8.68
N SER A 629 -1.22 4.53 9.81
CA SER A 629 -2.26 5.43 10.36
C SER A 629 -1.72 6.83 10.67
N LEU A 630 -0.51 6.93 11.24
CA LEU A 630 0.13 8.22 11.49
C LEU A 630 0.50 8.95 10.19
N GLN A 631 0.99 8.25 9.18
CA GLN A 631 1.26 8.82 7.86
C GLN A 631 -0.02 9.31 7.17
N GLU A 632 -1.11 8.57 7.29
CA GLU A 632 -2.42 8.98 6.76
C GLU A 632 -2.91 10.25 7.47
N LYS A 633 -2.88 10.29 8.80
CA LYS A 633 -3.21 11.51 9.57
C LYS A 633 -2.35 12.69 9.18
N LEU A 634 -1.04 12.47 9.00
CA LEU A 634 -0.13 13.52 8.55
C LEU A 634 -0.48 14.02 7.14
N ALA A 635 -0.87 13.13 6.22
CA ALA A 635 -1.31 13.50 4.88
C ALA A 635 -2.62 14.30 4.91
N GLN A 636 -3.58 13.89 5.75
CA GLN A 636 -4.83 14.62 5.98
C GLN A 636 -4.56 16.03 6.52
N GLU A 637 -3.71 16.17 7.54
CA GLU A 637 -3.33 17.49 8.07
C GLU A 637 -2.60 18.36 7.05
N LYS A 638 -1.71 17.78 6.24
CA LYS A 638 -1.08 18.50 5.11
C LYS A 638 -2.11 19.01 4.11
N SER A 639 -3.13 18.22 3.79
CA SER A 639 -4.23 18.64 2.90
C SER A 639 -5.01 19.81 3.50
N LYS A 640 -5.40 19.71 4.77
CA LYS A 640 -6.13 20.78 5.50
C LYS A 640 -5.32 22.08 5.54
N VAL A 641 -4.02 22.01 5.82
CA VAL A 641 -3.12 23.17 5.80
C VAL A 641 -3.03 23.76 4.39
N GLY A 642 -2.94 22.93 3.35
CA GLY A 642 -2.96 23.38 1.96
C GLY A 642 -4.25 24.11 1.58
N GLU A 643 -5.40 23.62 2.03
CA GLU A 643 -6.70 24.28 1.84
C GLU A 643 -6.81 25.60 2.60
N ALA A 644 -6.36 25.63 3.86
CA ALA A 644 -6.29 26.84 4.66
C ALA A 644 -5.39 27.88 4.00
N GLN A 645 -4.23 27.47 3.47
CA GLN A 645 -3.31 28.34 2.75
C GLN A 645 -3.96 28.94 1.49
N LYS A 646 -4.69 28.14 0.71
CA LYS A 646 -5.46 28.64 -0.45
C LYS A 646 -6.52 29.66 -0.03
N LYS A 647 -7.21 29.44 1.10
CA LYS A 647 -8.18 30.40 1.66
C LYS A 647 -7.50 31.69 2.08
N ILE A 648 -6.35 31.62 2.77
CA ILE A 648 -5.54 32.77 3.16
C ILE A 648 -5.11 33.58 1.93
N SER A 649 -4.59 32.94 0.88
CA SER A 649 -4.21 33.65 -0.35
C SER A 649 -5.39 34.34 -1.03
N LYS A 650 -6.57 33.70 -1.06
CA LYS A 650 -7.81 34.32 -1.57
C LYS A 650 -8.22 35.54 -0.74
N LEU A 651 -8.16 35.44 0.59
CA LEU A 651 -8.49 36.55 1.49
C LEU A 651 -7.47 37.69 1.38
N GLN A 652 -6.18 37.38 1.28
CA GLN A 652 -5.13 38.36 1.04
C GLN A 652 -5.33 39.10 -0.29
N GLN A 653 -5.74 38.41 -1.35
CA GLN A 653 -6.06 39.05 -2.62
C GLN A 653 -7.26 39.99 -2.47
N LYS A 654 -8.37 39.50 -1.89
CA LYS A 654 -9.56 40.33 -1.62
C LYS A 654 -9.22 41.57 -0.79
N LEU A 655 -8.34 41.43 0.21
CA LEU A 655 -7.89 42.55 1.02
C LEU A 655 -7.16 43.59 0.17
N LYS A 656 -6.21 43.18 -0.68
CA LYS A 656 -5.51 44.09 -1.60
C LYS A 656 -6.46 44.80 -2.56
N ASP A 657 -7.42 44.07 -3.12
CA ASP A 657 -8.43 44.64 -4.02
C ASP A 657 -9.28 45.69 -3.28
N SER A 658 -9.71 45.38 -2.05
CA SER A 658 -10.47 46.33 -1.22
C SER A 658 -9.65 47.56 -0.82
N GLN A 659 -8.35 47.40 -0.54
CA GLN A 659 -7.44 48.52 -0.27
C GLN A 659 -7.29 49.42 -1.50
N GLN A 660 -7.14 48.83 -2.69
CA GLN A 660 -7.09 49.59 -3.94
C GLN A 660 -8.40 50.34 -4.20
N GLN A 661 -9.56 49.71 -3.95
CA GLN A 661 -10.86 50.37 -4.06
C GLN A 661 -11.01 51.53 -3.08
N LEU A 662 -10.52 51.38 -1.84
CA LEU A 662 -10.51 52.46 -0.85
C LEU A 662 -9.69 53.66 -1.33
N LEU A 663 -8.47 53.43 -1.82
CA LEU A 663 -7.60 54.51 -2.35
C LEU A 663 -8.26 55.27 -3.51
N LEU A 664 -8.95 54.55 -4.40
CA LEU A 664 -9.72 55.19 -5.48
C LEU A 664 -10.90 56.00 -4.96
N ALA A 665 -11.59 55.53 -3.91
CA ALA A 665 -12.67 56.26 -3.28
C ALA A 665 -12.16 57.51 -2.54
N GLU A 666 -11.04 57.41 -1.84
CA GLU A 666 -10.36 58.54 -1.19
C GLU A 666 -9.96 59.62 -2.20
N ALA A 667 -9.40 59.23 -3.36
CA ALA A 667 -9.10 60.15 -4.45
C ALA A 667 -10.36 60.87 -4.98
N ARG A 668 -11.45 60.12 -5.23
CA ARG A 668 -12.74 60.71 -5.66
C ARG A 668 -13.32 61.68 -4.63
N VAL A 669 -13.16 61.39 -3.34
CA VAL A 669 -13.60 62.28 -2.27
C VAL A 669 -12.75 63.56 -2.24
N ALA A 670 -11.43 63.46 -2.48
CA ALA A 670 -10.56 64.63 -2.60
C ALA A 670 -10.95 65.50 -3.80
N ASP A 671 -11.17 64.91 -4.97
CA ASP A 671 -11.62 65.64 -6.17
C ASP A 671 -12.98 66.33 -5.94
N LYS A 672 -13.93 65.63 -5.29
CA LYS A 672 -15.22 66.22 -4.93
C LYS A 672 -15.06 67.44 -4.01
N LYS A 673 -14.17 67.36 -3.02
CA LYS A 673 -13.89 68.49 -2.11
C LYS A 673 -13.33 69.68 -2.86
N LEU A 674 -12.40 69.46 -3.80
CA LEU A 674 -11.86 70.52 -4.66
C LEU A 674 -12.97 71.18 -5.49
N LEU A 675 -13.84 70.38 -6.13
CA LEU A 675 -14.99 70.91 -6.88
C LEU A 675 -15.97 71.68 -5.99
N GLU A 676 -16.21 71.23 -4.75
CA GLU A 676 -17.04 71.95 -3.77
C GLU A 676 -16.42 73.30 -3.37
N GLU A 677 -15.10 73.38 -3.27
CA GLU A 677 -14.36 74.63 -3.00
C GLU A 677 -14.41 75.58 -4.20
N GLU A 678 -14.15 75.08 -5.42
CA GLU A 678 -14.30 75.86 -6.66
C GLU A 678 -15.73 76.40 -6.83
N LEU A 679 -16.74 75.59 -6.50
CA LEU A 679 -18.14 76.01 -6.53
C LEU A 679 -18.43 77.12 -5.50
N LYS A 680 -17.83 77.06 -4.30
CA LYS A 680 -17.95 78.13 -3.30
C LYS A 680 -17.30 79.41 -3.80
N GLU A 681 -16.08 79.33 -4.34
CA GLU A 681 -15.37 80.49 -4.89
C GLU A 681 -16.16 81.11 -6.06
N ALA A 682 -16.70 80.29 -6.96
CA ALA A 682 -17.54 80.75 -8.05
C ALA A 682 -18.80 81.48 -7.55
N ARG A 683 -19.45 80.98 -6.48
CA ARG A 683 -20.59 81.66 -5.85
C ARG A 683 -20.22 82.98 -5.19
N GLU A 684 -19.07 83.05 -4.52
CA GLU A 684 -18.57 84.30 -3.95
C GLU A 684 -18.25 85.32 -5.05
N ASN A 685 -17.66 84.88 -6.16
CA ASN A 685 -17.39 85.72 -7.32
C ASN A 685 -18.67 86.19 -8.00
N GLU A 686 -19.67 85.32 -8.15
CA GLU A 686 -20.99 85.70 -8.64
C GLU A 686 -21.63 86.76 -7.74
N ALA A 687 -21.60 86.58 -6.41
CA ALA A 687 -22.12 87.56 -5.46
C ALA A 687 -21.39 88.90 -5.56
N ARG A 688 -20.05 88.88 -5.71
CA ARG A 688 -19.24 90.10 -5.95
C ARG A 688 -19.69 90.82 -7.22
N VAL A 689 -19.83 90.11 -8.34
CA VAL A 689 -20.26 90.69 -9.62
C VAL A 689 -21.70 91.22 -9.55
N GLN A 690 -22.60 90.52 -8.86
CA GLN A 690 -23.98 91.00 -8.64
C GLN A 690 -23.99 92.31 -7.83
N GLN A 691 -23.14 92.42 -6.80
CA GLN A 691 -22.99 93.63 -6.02
C GLN A 691 -22.45 94.78 -6.88
N GLU A 692 -21.37 94.55 -7.63
CA GLU A 692 -20.79 95.54 -8.56
C GLU A 692 -21.83 96.00 -9.60
N LEU A 693 -22.61 95.08 -10.16
CA LEU A 693 -23.69 95.41 -11.09
C LEU A 693 -24.75 96.29 -10.44
N HIS A 694 -25.14 96.01 -9.20
CA HIS A 694 -26.12 96.82 -8.47
C HIS A 694 -25.58 98.23 -8.19
N GLU A 695 -24.31 98.34 -7.77
CA GLU A 695 -23.63 99.61 -7.58
C GLU A 695 -23.57 100.42 -8.89
N GLU A 696 -23.22 99.77 -10.01
CA GLU A 696 -23.23 100.39 -11.33
C GLU A 696 -24.64 100.83 -11.77
N GLN A 697 -25.68 100.05 -11.47
CA GLN A 697 -27.07 100.45 -11.73
C GLN A 697 -27.46 101.70 -10.93
N LEU A 698 -27.05 101.80 -9.66
CA LEU A 698 -27.29 102.99 -8.83
C LEU A 698 -26.52 104.20 -9.37
N LYS A 699 -25.25 104.03 -9.78
CA LYS A 699 -24.47 105.09 -10.44
C LYS A 699 -25.14 105.56 -11.74
N ARG A 700 -25.63 104.63 -12.58
CA ARG A 700 -26.37 104.96 -13.81
C ARG A 700 -27.62 105.78 -13.51
N LYS A 701 -28.43 105.38 -12.53
CA LYS A 701 -29.61 106.15 -12.10
C LYS A 701 -29.26 107.56 -11.63
N LEU A 702 -28.17 107.70 -10.88
CA LEU A 702 -27.69 109.01 -10.42
C LEU A 702 -27.25 109.88 -11.62
N LEU A 703 -26.52 109.30 -12.57
CA LEU A 703 -26.12 110.00 -13.80
C LEU A 703 -27.34 110.36 -14.67
N GLU A 704 -28.33 109.47 -14.79
CA GLU A 704 -29.60 109.75 -15.48
C GLU A 704 -30.33 110.93 -14.83
N GLN A 705 -30.44 110.95 -13.49
CA GLN A 705 -30.99 112.09 -12.74
C GLN A 705 -30.22 113.39 -13.01
N GLN A 706 -28.88 113.35 -13.01
CA GLN A 706 -28.06 114.52 -13.34
C GLN A 706 -28.28 114.99 -14.78
N VAL A 707 -28.41 114.08 -15.74
CA VAL A 707 -28.73 114.41 -17.13
C VAL A 707 -30.12 115.04 -17.23
N GLU A 708 -31.12 114.52 -16.52
CA GLU A 708 -32.47 115.09 -16.47
C GLU A 708 -32.48 116.50 -15.84
N GLU A 709 -31.74 116.71 -14.75
CA GLU A 709 -31.55 118.04 -14.14
C GLU A 709 -30.89 119.01 -15.12
N LEU A 710 -29.81 118.60 -15.79
CA LEU A 710 -29.16 119.41 -16.82
C LEU A 710 -30.10 119.72 -17.99
N GLN A 711 -30.92 118.76 -18.42
CA GLN A 711 -31.95 118.98 -19.44
C GLN A 711 -33.05 119.94 -18.96
N GLN A 712 -33.46 119.90 -17.69
CA GLN A 712 -34.38 120.87 -17.10
C GLN A 712 -33.76 122.26 -17.01
N GLN A 713 -32.51 122.38 -16.58
CA GLN A 713 -31.76 123.64 -16.56
C GLN A 713 -31.63 124.22 -17.96
N LEU A 714 -31.31 123.40 -18.96
CA LEU A 714 -31.23 123.82 -20.36
C LEU A 714 -32.61 124.29 -20.89
N ARG A 715 -33.70 123.57 -20.57
CA ARG A 715 -35.06 124.01 -20.91
C ARG A 715 -35.40 125.35 -20.26
N HIS A 716 -35.08 125.52 -18.98
CA HIS A 716 -35.30 126.77 -18.27
C HIS A 716 -34.45 127.92 -18.85
N SER A 717 -33.19 127.66 -19.21
CA SER A 717 -32.36 128.65 -19.89
C SER A 717 -32.92 129.01 -21.27
N GLN A 718 -33.43 128.03 -22.03
CA GLN A 718 -34.09 128.28 -23.32
C GLN A 718 -35.40 129.05 -23.16
N GLU A 719 -36.19 128.77 -22.12
CA GLU A 719 -37.43 129.51 -21.82
C GLU A 719 -37.15 130.95 -21.37
N THR A 720 -36.12 131.16 -20.56
CA THR A 720 -35.68 132.51 -20.16
C THR A 720 -35.08 133.26 -21.33
N GLU A 721 -34.26 132.62 -22.17
CA GLU A 721 -33.74 133.18 -23.41
C GLU A 721 -34.90 133.53 -24.36
N ALA A 722 -35.88 132.65 -24.54
CA ALA A 722 -37.08 132.93 -25.33
C ALA A 722 -37.92 134.08 -24.74
N SER A 723 -38.00 134.20 -23.42
CA SER A 723 -38.69 135.29 -22.72
C SER A 723 -37.94 136.62 -22.87
N LEU A 724 -36.61 136.60 -22.80
CA LEU A 724 -35.76 137.75 -23.08
C LEU A 724 -35.82 138.12 -24.56
N ALA A 725 -35.86 137.16 -25.48
CA ALA A 725 -36.05 137.39 -26.91
C ALA A 725 -37.44 138.00 -27.18
N LYS A 726 -38.50 137.51 -26.53
CA LYS A 726 -39.83 138.13 -26.56
C LYS A 726 -39.80 139.56 -26.01
N MET A 727 -39.17 139.78 -24.86
CA MET A 727 -38.98 141.12 -24.30
C MET A 727 -38.17 142.00 -25.26
N HIS A 728 -37.16 141.47 -25.93
CA HIS A 728 -36.36 142.20 -26.91
C HIS A 728 -37.19 142.58 -28.14
N VAL A 729 -38.05 141.67 -28.63
CA VAL A 729 -39.03 141.96 -29.69
C VAL A 729 -40.07 142.98 -29.23
N GLU A 730 -40.57 142.89 -28.00
CA GLU A 730 -41.50 143.88 -27.43
C GLU A 730 -40.84 145.24 -27.22
N LEU A 731 -39.58 145.27 -26.77
CA LEU A 731 -38.79 146.50 -26.66
C LEU A 731 -38.51 147.06 -28.05
N GLN A 732 -38.12 146.24 -29.02
CA GLN A 732 -38.00 146.66 -30.43
C GLN A 732 -39.34 147.17 -30.96
N ALA A 733 -40.48 146.54 -30.64
CA ALA A 733 -41.81 147.01 -31.02
C ALA A 733 -42.20 148.30 -30.30
N LYS A 734 -41.77 148.50 -29.06
CA LYS A 734 -41.90 149.77 -28.32
C LYS A 734 -40.98 150.84 -28.89
N THR A 735 -39.76 150.51 -29.29
CA THR A 735 -38.84 151.43 -29.99
C THR A 735 -39.38 151.78 -31.37
N LEU A 736 -39.99 150.83 -32.08
CA LEU A 736 -40.72 151.09 -33.32
C LEU A 736 -41.96 151.95 -33.07
N ARG A 737 -42.70 151.76 -31.97
CA ARG A 737 -43.79 152.67 -31.56
C ARG A 737 -43.29 154.06 -31.15
N VAL A 738 -42.14 154.17 -30.47
CA VAL A 738 -41.51 155.46 -30.15
C VAL A 738 -41.01 156.14 -31.42
N LEU A 739 -40.45 155.39 -32.38
CA LEU A 739 -40.08 155.89 -33.70
C LEU A 739 -41.31 156.22 -34.56
N GLU A 740 -42.43 155.53 -34.39
CA GLU A 740 -43.73 155.86 -35.02
C GLU A 740 -44.37 157.09 -34.36
N ASP A 741 -44.23 157.27 -33.04
CA ASP A 741 -44.70 158.43 -32.28
C ASP A 741 -43.77 159.67 -32.48
N GLU A 742 -42.48 159.47 -32.78
CA GLU A 742 -41.55 160.51 -33.26
C GLU A 742 -41.74 160.81 -34.77
N ARG A 743 -42.53 160.00 -35.48
CA ARG A 743 -42.90 160.23 -36.90
C ARG A 743 -44.22 160.99 -37.02
N LYS A 744 -44.23 162.22 -36.52
CA LYS A 744 -45.02 163.31 -37.11
C LYS A 744 -44.09 164.37 -37.69
N PRO A 745 -43.85 164.43 -39.01
CA PRO A 745 -43.15 165.55 -39.59
C PRO A 745 -44.15 166.65 -39.98
N ALA A 746 -43.93 167.79 -39.33
CA ALA A 746 -44.49 169.10 -39.63
C ALA A 746 -43.98 169.64 -41.00
N PRO A 747 -44.67 170.63 -41.59
CA PRO A 747 -44.82 170.81 -43.03
C PRO A 747 -43.76 171.75 -43.62
N SER A 748 -42.49 171.37 -43.59
CA SER A 748 -41.40 172.17 -44.17
C SER A 748 -40.73 171.52 -45.38
N GLU A 749 -40.69 170.18 -45.44
CA GLU A 749 -40.02 169.46 -46.53
C GLU A 749 -40.98 169.00 -47.65
N HIS A 750 -42.28 168.93 -47.35
CA HIS A 750 -43.30 168.68 -48.38
C HIS A 750 -43.41 169.86 -49.35
N LEU A 751 -43.15 171.10 -48.90
CA LEU A 751 -43.13 172.28 -49.76
C LEU A 751 -41.87 172.36 -50.62
N GLN A 752 -40.75 171.81 -50.16
CA GLN A 752 -39.51 171.71 -50.95
C GLN A 752 -39.69 170.67 -52.06
N CYS A 753 -40.26 169.51 -51.74
CA CYS A 753 -40.57 168.46 -52.71
C CYS A 753 -41.71 168.87 -53.68
N GLN A 754 -42.62 169.75 -53.24
CA GLN A 754 -43.65 170.36 -54.11
C GLN A 754 -43.08 171.49 -54.98
N LYS A 755 -42.13 172.30 -54.50
CA LYS A 755 -41.40 173.28 -55.31
C LYS A 755 -40.47 172.63 -56.33
N GLU A 756 -39.85 171.50 -55.97
CA GLU A 756 -39.05 170.70 -56.90
C GLU A 756 -39.93 169.94 -57.91
N ASN A 757 -41.10 169.41 -57.50
CA ASN A 757 -42.08 168.86 -58.44
C ASN A 757 -42.70 169.94 -59.34
N GLN A 758 -42.96 171.16 -58.85
CA GLN A 758 -43.40 172.28 -59.70
C GLN A 758 -42.31 172.68 -60.68
N LYS A 759 -41.05 172.79 -60.26
CA LYS A 759 -39.92 173.04 -61.17
C LYS A 759 -39.73 171.94 -62.23
N LEU A 760 -39.83 170.67 -61.84
CA LEU A 760 -39.75 169.55 -62.79
C LEU A 760 -40.98 169.50 -63.71
N SER A 761 -42.16 169.89 -63.23
CA SER A 761 -43.37 169.98 -64.05
C SER A 761 -43.33 171.16 -65.04
N GLU A 762 -42.77 172.32 -64.63
CA GLU A 762 -42.52 173.47 -65.51
C GLU A 762 -41.42 173.18 -66.55
N GLN A 763 -40.37 172.44 -66.17
CA GLN A 763 -39.36 171.94 -67.10
C GLN A 763 -39.97 170.93 -68.09
N LEU A 764 -40.88 170.05 -67.64
CA LEU A 764 -41.62 169.14 -68.51
C LEU A 764 -42.61 169.86 -69.44
N SER A 765 -43.23 170.98 -69.03
CA SER A 765 -44.10 171.75 -69.91
C SER A 765 -43.31 172.54 -70.95
N LEU A 766 -42.17 173.13 -70.58
CA LEU A 766 -41.25 173.78 -71.54
C LEU A 766 -40.69 172.78 -72.55
N LEU A 767 -40.27 171.59 -72.11
CA LEU A 767 -39.83 170.52 -73.02
C LEU A 767 -40.96 169.97 -73.89
N LYS A 768 -42.22 170.03 -73.44
CA LYS A 768 -43.40 169.69 -74.25
C LYS A 768 -43.70 170.75 -75.30
N GLU A 769 -43.55 172.04 -74.99
CA GLU A 769 -43.71 173.13 -75.95
C GLU A 769 -42.55 173.17 -76.97
N GLU A 770 -41.31 172.91 -76.55
CA GLU A 770 -40.17 172.73 -77.47
C GLU A 770 -40.34 171.48 -78.35
N ASN A 771 -40.80 170.34 -77.80
CA ASN A 771 -41.11 169.18 -78.63
C ASN A 771 -42.22 169.48 -79.65
N LYS A 772 -43.23 170.26 -79.26
CA LYS A 772 -44.30 170.66 -80.18
C LYS A 772 -43.79 171.63 -81.26
N ALA A 773 -42.93 172.58 -80.90
CA ALA A 773 -42.29 173.48 -81.86
C ALA A 773 -41.36 172.72 -82.83
N LEU A 774 -40.56 171.77 -82.34
CA LEU A 774 -39.74 170.88 -83.16
C LEU A 774 -40.59 169.96 -84.04
N TYR A 775 -41.76 169.52 -83.59
CA TYR A 775 -42.71 168.78 -84.43
C TYR A 775 -43.29 169.68 -85.54
N GLU A 776 -43.66 170.92 -85.22
CA GLU A 776 -44.14 171.91 -86.20
C GLU A 776 -43.05 172.37 -87.17
N GLU A 777 -41.77 172.31 -86.78
CA GLU A 777 -40.61 172.59 -87.65
C GLU A 777 -40.22 171.37 -88.50
N GLY A 778 -40.30 170.16 -87.94
CA GLY A 778 -40.13 168.90 -88.67
C GLY A 778 -41.19 168.68 -89.75
N VAL A 779 -42.46 168.98 -89.45
CA VAL A 779 -43.56 168.95 -90.44
C VAL A 779 -43.39 170.04 -91.51
N ARG A 780 -42.88 171.22 -91.15
CA ARG A 780 -42.57 172.28 -92.13
C ARG A 780 -41.41 171.90 -93.05
N LEU A 781 -40.35 171.28 -92.52
CA LEU A 781 -39.22 170.77 -93.30
C LEU A 781 -39.62 169.57 -94.17
N LEU A 782 -40.49 168.68 -93.69
CA LEU A 782 -41.09 167.61 -94.50
C LEU A 782 -41.94 168.18 -95.64
N ASN A 783 -42.74 169.21 -95.40
CA ASN A 783 -43.52 169.87 -96.45
C ASN A 783 -42.65 170.68 -97.43
N GLN A 784 -41.54 171.28 -96.98
CA GLN A 784 -40.53 171.88 -97.87
C GLN A 784 -39.82 170.82 -98.71
N LYS A 785 -39.49 169.66 -98.13
CA LYS A 785 -38.86 168.54 -98.83
C LYS A 785 -39.84 167.91 -99.85
N ASP A 786 -41.13 167.84 -99.55
CA ASP A 786 -42.18 167.42 -100.49
C ASP A 786 -42.39 168.41 -101.66
N LEU A 787 -42.13 169.70 -101.44
CA LEU A 787 -42.08 170.72 -102.48
C LEU A 787 -40.82 170.61 -103.35
N TYR A 788 -39.66 170.28 -102.76
CA TYR A 788 -38.41 170.03 -103.50
C TYR A 788 -38.41 168.67 -104.24
N ILE A 789 -39.09 167.64 -103.73
CA ILE A 789 -39.26 166.35 -104.42
C ILE A 789 -40.26 166.46 -105.58
N ARG A 790 -41.35 167.22 -105.42
CA ARG A 790 -42.28 167.51 -106.54
C ARG A 790 -41.68 168.41 -107.62
N LEU A 791 -40.61 169.15 -107.31
CA LEU A 791 -39.77 169.86 -108.28
C LEU A 791 -38.68 169.00 -108.93
N ALA A 792 -38.46 167.75 -108.47
CA ALA A 792 -37.41 166.85 -108.98
C ALA A 792 -37.93 165.55 -109.64
N GLN A 793 -39.25 165.37 -109.78
CA GLN A 793 -39.85 164.25 -110.55
C GLN A 793 -40.92 164.71 -111.55
N LYS A 794 -40.73 165.91 -112.12
CA LYS A 794 -40.94 166.13 -113.55
C LYS A 794 -39.56 166.18 -114.19
N GLY A 795 -39.06 164.99 -114.51
CA GLY A 795 -37.87 164.68 -115.29
C GLY A 795 -38.05 163.27 -115.80
#